data_AF-A0A8H3XJP6-F1
#
_entry.id   AF-A0A8H3XJP6-F1
#
_cell.length_a   1.000
_cell.length_b   1.000
_cell.length_c   1.000
_cell.angle_alpha   90.00
_cell.angle_beta   90.00
_cell.angle_gamma   90.00
#
_symmetry.space_group_name_H-M   'P 1'
#
loop_
_entity.id
_entity.type
_entity.pdbx_description
1 polymer ?
#
loop_
_entity_poly.entity_id
_entity_poly.type
_entity_poly.pdbx_seq_one_letter_code
_entity_poly.pdbx_strand_id
1 'polypeptide(L)'
;MITHMEEGIDAENENTDGGSTTFTIASEKKLSQQVILRTVDNFQGEEADIVIVSLVRNCKNVDRGNIGFLKSRNRSNVLLSRAKHGMFLLGNAELMEKYSDFWKRVLLILHERGQIGPGFPIICAQHPDYRNSIYEAGQFNEISPDGGCFEPCQQQLKCGHTCPYKCHSDDPQHVGVFCRKDCVRLHPDCQHPCLNKMCGEECGECLFSVENITLSCGHEYKNTKCRDKKNIDKLLCHEMVQRILPKCGHEHLMECFESVDDFECTEKCKQTLPCGHTCTSRCFECQIFSIKANPNNHLDSEGRVIRSHHKKCTHKCQRTLFCGHICKEGCHDGRSCKPCRSFCNVSCIHSKCKQACSEPCSVCAEVCEWQCEHEGACNLPCGVPCIRLPCDLRCEKILDCGHQCFGLCGEMCPSSKYCAECTTDDNIKNQVVDLIMQETFAEVDWTLERMVVLRCGHVYTAESLDNWMGMKEYYEMDDDNNWIGVNPITSHLGESKKCPQCRSPIKYIYRYGRATKKHVLDVQNKKFLTKCDIQLKEQINSTTNATTHLESKRKRMLEEIKIPPKIKRNKEMNIMEREPKFKAISEVIPTEQYTSLEKYYHIPTTHEERWRKHIEVLLAIYRKLMRLMLATKSPPYKLAYEAAVSRLYESKTQINMDDLVKNLETTNISDYDSPVRQRVKFQETLAEVGIIAPKVDVRVYLDAFFCIVNIQKAIFHEVSKVIPELPKETLVEVEASVQRVSYNKNWINFGERVIATIRKHLDSIITVSQENQYRRHLVLASLELAEFEVKAERFRLKHPPTGTVNPTLQESVKNKCAEIEKICIHICDEVLPKMNVEHFEKECKSRVDKILLEVVDLHSAAMKDRPLTYEEKLDIHKAMSNEFQGSGHWYECPNGHPYTIGDCGNANQSRRCPDCGEQIGGEGILAARNRRNLEYERMQS
;
A
#
# COMPACT_ATOMS: atom_id res chain seq x y z
N MET A 1 43.12 -1.73 -28.55
CA MET A 1 43.45 -1.12 -27.24
C MET A 1 43.23 0.37 -27.40
N ILE A 2 42.25 1.06 -26.79
CA ILE A 2 41.24 0.79 -25.77
C ILE A 2 39.95 1.56 -26.21
N THR A 3 38.80 1.02 -25.79
CA THR A 3 37.36 1.39 -25.89
C THR A 3 36.99 2.88 -26.03
N HIS A 4 35.92 3.31 -26.73
CA HIS A 4 34.50 2.97 -26.55
C HIS A 4 33.67 3.09 -27.84
N MET A 5 32.70 2.18 -27.99
CA MET A 5 31.51 2.30 -28.85
C MET A 5 30.38 2.87 -27.99
N GLU A 6 29.66 3.89 -28.46
CA GLU A 6 28.26 4.14 -28.10
C GLU A 6 27.52 4.58 -29.38
N GLU A 7 26.50 3.81 -29.72
CA GLU A 7 25.46 4.12 -30.69
C GLU A 7 24.38 4.96 -29.99
N GLY A 8 23.79 5.91 -30.72
CA GLY A 8 22.35 6.16 -30.61
C GLY A 8 21.91 7.60 -30.32
N ILE A 9 21.13 8.09 -31.30
CA ILE A 9 19.89 8.87 -31.17
C ILE A 9 19.99 10.34 -31.58
N ASP A 10 19.26 10.61 -32.67
CA ASP A 10 18.77 11.90 -33.14
C ASP A 10 18.07 12.68 -32.04
N ALA A 11 18.51 13.91 -31.81
CA ALA A 11 17.70 14.95 -31.20
C ALA A 11 18.14 16.30 -31.78
N GLU A 12 17.20 16.91 -32.51
CA GLU A 12 17.17 18.33 -32.82
C GLU A 12 17.37 19.13 -31.52
N ASN A 13 18.36 20.02 -31.50
CA ASN A 13 18.41 21.14 -30.58
C ASN A 13 18.91 22.36 -31.33
N GLU A 14 18.05 23.36 -31.37
CA GLU A 14 18.38 24.70 -31.75
C GLU A 14 19.34 25.35 -30.74
N ASN A 15 20.15 26.24 -31.32
CA ASN A 15 20.59 27.53 -30.80
C ASN A 15 22.01 27.68 -30.27
N THR A 16 22.60 28.73 -30.85
CA THR A 16 23.73 29.56 -30.44
C THR A 16 25.11 28.95 -30.58
N ASP A 17 25.77 29.30 -31.70
CA ASP A 17 27.08 29.94 -31.55
C ASP A 17 27.33 30.97 -32.66
N GLY A 18 27.62 32.20 -32.22
CA GLY A 18 28.14 33.24 -33.08
C GLY A 18 29.59 32.93 -33.40
N GLY A 19 29.83 32.42 -34.60
CA GLY A 19 31.17 32.23 -35.16
C GLY A 19 31.18 32.73 -36.59
N SER A 20 32.07 33.68 -36.88
CA SER A 20 32.38 34.15 -38.24
C SER A 20 32.86 32.97 -39.09
N THR A 21 31.95 32.32 -39.82
CA THR A 21 32.28 31.26 -40.77
C THR A 21 32.81 31.89 -42.06
N THR A 22 34.13 31.90 -42.21
CA THR A 22 34.79 32.09 -43.50
C THR A 22 34.44 30.89 -44.38
N PHE A 23 33.44 31.06 -45.24
CA PHE A 23 33.14 30.09 -46.28
C PHE A 23 34.22 30.20 -47.36
N THR A 24 35.06 29.18 -47.51
CA THR A 24 35.98 29.04 -48.66
C THR A 24 35.25 28.36 -49.81
N ILE A 25 35.51 28.74 -51.07
CA ILE A 25 34.85 28.13 -52.25
C ILE A 25 35.38 26.70 -52.50
N ALA A 26 36.54 26.34 -51.95
CA ALA A 26 37.07 25.00 -52.03
C ALA A 26 36.16 24.00 -51.29
N SER A 27 35.63 23.02 -52.02
CA SER A 27 34.79 21.98 -51.42
C SER A 27 35.64 20.94 -50.68
N GLU A 28 35.52 20.84 -49.36
CA GLU A 28 36.08 19.70 -48.62
C GLU A 28 35.26 18.44 -48.94
N LYS A 29 35.88 17.50 -49.68
CA LYS A 29 35.27 16.21 -50.03
C LYS A 29 35.93 15.10 -49.24
N LYS A 30 35.14 14.12 -48.77
CA LYS A 30 35.68 12.95 -48.07
C LYS A 30 36.66 12.21 -48.98
N LEU A 31 37.88 11.97 -48.50
CA LEU A 31 38.98 11.35 -49.26
C LEU A 31 38.55 10.04 -49.97
N SER A 32 37.70 9.25 -49.31
CA SER A 32 37.17 7.97 -49.82
C SER A 32 36.25 8.10 -51.04
N GLN A 33 35.75 9.30 -51.34
CA GLN A 33 34.90 9.56 -52.51
C GLN A 33 35.70 9.96 -53.76
N GLN A 34 36.99 10.29 -53.63
CA GLN A 34 37.81 10.77 -54.75
C GLN A 34 39.14 10.01 -54.95
N VAL A 35 39.67 9.35 -53.91
CA VAL A 35 40.92 8.58 -54.02
C VAL A 35 40.67 7.12 -53.63
N ILE A 36 41.07 6.19 -54.51
CA ILE A 36 40.97 4.75 -54.25
C ILE A 36 42.15 4.32 -53.38
N LEU A 37 41.88 3.89 -52.14
CA LEU A 37 42.90 3.42 -51.21
C LEU A 37 42.91 1.89 -51.15
N ARG A 38 44.00 1.27 -51.61
CA ARG A 38 44.20 -0.19 -51.59
C ARG A 38 45.62 -0.55 -51.17
N THR A 39 45.77 -1.74 -50.60
CA THR A 39 47.09 -2.33 -50.35
C THR A 39 47.69 -2.85 -51.65
N VAL A 40 49.03 -2.94 -51.71
CA VAL A 40 49.76 -3.37 -52.92
C VAL A 40 49.28 -4.73 -53.44
N ASP A 41 49.03 -5.68 -52.53
CA ASP A 41 48.58 -7.03 -52.90
C ASP A 41 47.16 -7.00 -53.48
N ASN A 42 46.27 -6.14 -52.97
CA ASN A 42 44.89 -6.00 -53.46
C ASN A 42 44.76 -5.16 -54.73
N PHE A 43 45.86 -4.54 -55.19
CA PHE A 43 45.91 -3.77 -56.44
C PHE A 43 46.71 -4.48 -57.54
N GLN A 44 46.94 -5.80 -57.37
CA GLN A 44 47.68 -6.59 -58.35
C GLN A 44 46.85 -6.81 -59.62
N GLY A 45 47.43 -6.45 -60.78
CA GLY A 45 46.78 -6.58 -62.10
C GLY A 45 46.09 -5.31 -62.60
N GLU A 46 45.90 -4.32 -61.73
CA GLU A 46 45.32 -3.01 -62.08
C GLU A 46 46.42 -1.94 -62.27
N GLU A 47 46.11 -0.87 -63.00
CA GLU A 47 46.96 0.32 -63.21
C GLU A 47 46.12 1.60 -63.06
N ALA A 48 46.74 2.70 -62.63
CA ALA A 48 46.07 4.00 -62.52
C ALA A 48 46.90 5.13 -63.16
N ASP A 49 46.22 6.19 -63.58
CA ASP A 49 46.83 7.34 -64.25
C ASP A 49 47.91 8.01 -63.37
N ILE A 50 47.57 8.31 -62.12
CA ILE A 50 48.51 8.79 -61.11
C ILE A 50 48.44 7.88 -59.89
N VAL A 51 49.58 7.39 -59.43
CA VAL A 51 49.67 6.55 -58.22
C VAL A 51 50.50 7.24 -57.15
N ILE A 52 49.92 7.40 -55.97
CA ILE A 52 50.65 7.86 -54.78
C ILE A 52 50.87 6.64 -53.88
N VAL A 53 52.14 6.29 -53.67
CA VAL A 53 52.54 5.11 -52.89
C VAL A 53 53.16 5.57 -51.57
N SER A 54 52.58 5.11 -50.46
CA SER A 54 53.21 5.19 -49.15
C SER A 54 53.97 3.90 -48.86
N LEU A 55 55.27 4.01 -48.55
CA LEU A 55 56.14 2.88 -48.25
C LEU A 55 56.20 2.55 -46.74
N VAL A 56 55.43 3.31 -45.92
CA VAL A 56 54.95 3.06 -44.54
C VAL A 56 55.95 2.60 -43.44
N ARG A 57 57.23 2.37 -43.75
CA ARG A 57 58.23 1.84 -42.82
C ARG A 57 59.37 2.83 -42.64
N ASN A 58 59.56 3.28 -41.41
CA ASN A 58 60.71 4.08 -40.99
C ASN A 58 61.22 3.56 -39.63
N CYS A 59 62.49 3.20 -39.52
CA CYS A 59 63.09 2.74 -38.25
C CYS A 59 64.03 3.84 -37.76
N LYS A 60 63.91 4.28 -36.50
CA LYS A 60 64.82 5.27 -35.92
C LYS A 60 66.27 4.76 -35.77
N ASN A 61 66.49 3.45 -35.79
CA ASN A 61 67.81 2.85 -35.58
C ASN A 61 68.19 1.94 -36.77
N VAL A 62 69.16 2.39 -37.55
CA VAL A 62 69.42 1.91 -38.93
C VAL A 62 70.19 0.58 -38.96
N ASP A 63 70.73 0.08 -37.84
CA ASP A 63 71.55 -1.16 -37.78
C ASP A 63 70.79 -2.44 -37.39
N ARG A 64 69.53 -2.34 -36.92
CA ARG A 64 68.65 -3.50 -36.63
C ARG A 64 67.31 -3.42 -37.37
N GLY A 65 67.26 -2.64 -38.45
CA GLY A 65 66.05 -2.34 -39.21
C GLY A 65 65.65 -3.46 -40.18
N ASN A 66 64.37 -3.54 -40.50
CA ASN A 66 63.85 -4.47 -41.50
C ASN A 66 62.77 -3.77 -42.34
N ILE A 67 62.98 -3.64 -43.67
CA ILE A 67 61.99 -3.10 -44.61
C ILE A 67 60.83 -4.08 -44.89
N GLY A 68 60.86 -5.28 -44.31
CA GLY A 68 59.76 -6.24 -44.32
C GLY A 68 59.36 -6.63 -45.74
N PHE A 69 58.07 -6.43 -46.07
CA PHE A 69 57.48 -6.79 -47.36
C PHE A 69 58.17 -6.14 -48.57
N LEU A 70 58.81 -4.97 -48.41
CA LEU A 70 59.55 -4.29 -49.48
C LEU A 70 60.92 -4.94 -49.80
N LYS A 71 61.36 -5.95 -49.03
CA LYS A 71 62.50 -6.80 -49.41
C LYS A 71 62.19 -7.70 -50.61
N SER A 72 60.92 -8.06 -50.79
CA SER A 72 60.51 -8.94 -51.89
C SER A 72 60.54 -8.19 -53.22
N ARG A 73 61.50 -8.54 -54.08
CA ARG A 73 61.68 -7.92 -55.40
C ARG A 73 60.43 -8.01 -56.27
N ASN A 74 59.70 -9.13 -56.22
CA ASN A 74 58.49 -9.33 -57.04
C ASN A 74 57.40 -8.33 -56.65
N ARG A 75 57.19 -8.08 -55.36
CA ARG A 75 56.17 -7.14 -54.88
C ARG A 75 56.57 -5.69 -55.12
N SER A 76 57.85 -5.35 -54.95
CA SER A 76 58.34 -4.01 -55.27
C SER A 76 58.25 -3.72 -56.77
N ASN A 77 58.50 -4.70 -57.63
CA ASN A 77 58.31 -4.56 -59.07
C ASN A 77 56.84 -4.35 -59.43
N VAL A 78 55.93 -5.12 -58.82
CA VAL A 78 54.48 -4.91 -58.96
C VAL A 78 54.11 -3.49 -58.56
N LEU A 79 54.53 -3.01 -57.37
CA LEU A 79 54.23 -1.67 -56.89
C LEU A 79 54.71 -0.56 -57.85
N LEU A 80 55.95 -0.67 -58.36
CA LEU A 80 56.53 0.34 -59.24
C LEU A 80 55.95 0.33 -60.66
N SER A 81 55.26 -0.75 -61.06
CA SER A 81 54.69 -0.89 -62.40
C SER A 81 53.24 -0.43 -62.52
N ARG A 82 52.66 0.25 -61.51
CA ARG A 82 51.20 0.54 -61.48
C ARG A 82 50.77 1.87 -62.08
N ALA A 83 51.69 2.82 -62.26
CA ALA A 83 51.35 4.17 -62.71
C ALA A 83 51.50 4.33 -64.23
N LYS A 84 50.51 4.95 -64.88
CA LYS A 84 50.54 5.23 -66.33
C LYS A 84 51.16 6.59 -66.67
N HIS A 85 50.81 7.64 -65.93
CA HIS A 85 51.27 9.01 -66.19
C HIS A 85 52.25 9.53 -65.14
N GLY A 86 52.03 9.23 -63.85
CA GLY A 86 52.90 9.74 -62.79
C GLY A 86 52.85 8.92 -61.51
N MET A 87 54.00 8.77 -60.85
CA MET A 87 54.10 8.08 -59.57
C MET A 87 54.79 8.97 -58.54
N PHE A 88 54.21 9.04 -57.34
CA PHE A 88 54.81 9.70 -56.19
C PHE A 88 55.08 8.68 -55.09
N LEU A 89 56.34 8.55 -54.69
CA LEU A 89 56.76 7.63 -53.64
C LEU A 89 57.04 8.40 -52.35
N LEU A 90 56.37 8.01 -51.27
CA LEU A 90 56.53 8.60 -49.94
C LEU A 90 57.15 7.56 -49.00
N GLY A 91 58.40 7.78 -48.57
CA GLY A 91 59.10 6.88 -47.67
C GLY A 91 60.52 7.33 -47.35
N ASN A 92 61.25 6.54 -46.54
CA ASN A 92 62.62 6.82 -46.16
C ASN A 92 63.63 6.17 -47.15
N ALA A 93 64.25 7.00 -48.00
CA ALA A 93 65.19 6.56 -49.03
C ALA A 93 66.43 5.84 -48.45
N GLU A 94 67.09 6.43 -47.45
CA GLU A 94 68.32 5.90 -46.84
C GLU A 94 68.13 4.48 -46.30
N LEU A 95 66.99 4.23 -45.67
CA LEU A 95 66.66 2.95 -45.07
C LEU A 95 66.40 1.88 -46.14
N MET A 96 65.75 2.24 -47.25
CA MET A 96 65.49 1.30 -48.34
C MET A 96 66.77 0.94 -49.10
N GLU A 97 67.67 1.90 -49.28
CA GLU A 97 68.97 1.67 -49.92
C GLU A 97 69.82 0.64 -49.15
N LYS A 98 69.86 0.75 -47.82
CA LYS A 98 70.69 -0.13 -46.98
C LYS A 98 70.24 -1.60 -46.98
N TYR A 99 68.93 -1.85 -47.04
CA TYR A 99 68.37 -3.19 -46.81
C TYR A 99 67.90 -3.92 -48.07
N SER A 100 67.99 -3.31 -49.25
CA SER A 100 67.67 -3.95 -50.54
C SER A 100 68.44 -3.36 -51.71
N ASP A 101 69.24 -4.20 -52.37
CA ASP A 101 69.99 -3.83 -53.59
C ASP A 101 69.07 -3.45 -54.77
N PHE A 102 67.82 -3.89 -54.74
CA PHE A 102 66.83 -3.49 -55.75
C PHE A 102 66.42 -2.04 -55.54
N TRP A 103 66.03 -1.66 -54.31
CA TRP A 103 65.64 -0.30 -53.99
C TRP A 103 66.81 0.68 -54.08
N LYS A 104 68.03 0.25 -53.73
CA LYS A 104 69.25 1.04 -53.98
C LYS A 104 69.36 1.48 -55.44
N ARG A 105 69.14 0.57 -56.39
CA ARG A 105 69.16 0.90 -57.83
C ARG A 105 68.02 1.82 -58.24
N VAL A 106 66.81 1.61 -57.73
CA VAL A 106 65.66 2.48 -58.02
C VAL A 106 65.92 3.90 -57.50
N LEU A 107 66.43 4.03 -56.28
CA LEU A 107 66.74 5.33 -55.66
C LEU A 107 67.90 6.03 -56.36
N LEU A 108 68.92 5.31 -56.81
CA LEU A 108 69.99 5.88 -57.65
C LEU A 108 69.43 6.53 -58.92
N ILE A 109 68.51 5.84 -59.63
CA ILE A 109 67.86 6.40 -60.83
C ILE A 109 67.06 7.67 -60.49
N LEU A 110 66.30 7.65 -59.39
CA LEU A 110 65.51 8.81 -58.97
C LEU A 110 66.41 9.98 -58.54
N HIS A 111 67.52 9.70 -57.87
CA HIS A 111 68.49 10.69 -57.43
C HIS A 111 69.22 11.34 -58.61
N GLU A 112 69.68 10.55 -59.59
CA GLU A 112 70.31 11.07 -60.83
C GLU A 112 69.37 11.97 -61.63
N ARG A 113 68.06 11.74 -61.54
CA ARG A 113 67.04 12.56 -62.21
C ARG A 113 66.56 13.76 -61.39
N GLY A 114 67.08 13.96 -60.18
CA GLY A 114 66.64 15.04 -59.28
C GLY A 114 65.20 14.90 -58.81
N GLN A 115 64.68 13.66 -58.74
CA GLN A 115 63.27 13.35 -58.41
C GLN A 115 63.09 12.95 -56.94
N ILE A 116 64.06 13.28 -56.08
CA ILE A 116 63.99 13.05 -54.63
C ILE A 116 64.00 14.42 -53.95
N GLY A 117 62.97 14.68 -53.14
CA GLY A 117 62.82 15.94 -52.42
C GLY A 117 62.12 15.76 -51.06
N PRO A 118 62.26 16.72 -50.14
CA PRO A 118 61.74 16.62 -48.77
C PRO A 118 60.24 16.99 -48.63
N GLY A 119 59.59 17.52 -49.66
CA GLY A 119 58.19 17.99 -49.61
C GLY A 119 57.45 17.90 -50.94
N PHE A 120 56.16 18.18 -50.93
CA PHE A 120 55.27 18.07 -52.09
C PHE A 120 55.07 19.44 -52.77
N PRO A 121 55.48 19.64 -54.03
CA PRO A 121 55.37 20.94 -54.70
C PRO A 121 53.95 21.25 -55.18
N ILE A 122 53.53 22.51 -55.04
CA ILE A 122 52.26 23.06 -55.54
C ILE A 122 52.47 24.32 -56.39
N ILE A 123 51.64 24.48 -57.42
CA ILE A 123 51.66 25.62 -58.35
C ILE A 123 50.23 26.06 -58.61
N CYS A 124 49.98 27.38 -58.63
CA CYS A 124 48.68 27.91 -59.04
C CYS A 124 48.56 27.93 -60.57
N ALA A 125 47.47 27.37 -61.11
CA ALA A 125 47.23 27.34 -62.55
C ALA A 125 47.03 28.75 -63.17
N GLN A 126 46.47 29.70 -62.41
CA GLN A 126 46.27 31.08 -62.86
C GLN A 126 47.50 31.98 -62.62
N HIS A 127 48.36 31.61 -61.66
CA HIS A 127 49.57 32.34 -61.31
C HIS A 127 50.78 31.37 -61.26
N PRO A 128 51.36 31.00 -62.43
CA PRO A 128 52.41 29.98 -62.52
C PRO A 128 53.72 30.32 -61.77
N ASP A 129 53.92 31.60 -61.48
CA ASP A 129 55.07 32.12 -60.71
C ASP A 129 54.93 31.83 -59.21
N TYR A 130 53.70 31.56 -58.73
CA TYR A 130 53.45 31.17 -57.35
C TYR A 130 53.70 29.67 -57.17
N ARG A 131 54.94 29.33 -56.79
CA ARG A 131 55.40 27.95 -56.54
C ARG A 131 55.80 27.79 -55.09
N ASN A 132 55.18 26.83 -54.41
CA ASN A 132 55.50 26.52 -53.02
C ASN A 132 55.67 25.00 -52.85
N SER A 133 56.28 24.58 -51.75
CA SER A 133 56.40 23.16 -51.39
C SER A 133 55.86 22.94 -50.00
N ILE A 134 55.05 21.90 -49.86
CA ILE A 134 54.39 21.51 -48.62
C ILE A 134 55.26 20.49 -47.92
N TYR A 135 55.65 20.79 -46.70
CA TYR A 135 56.44 19.88 -45.86
C TYR A 135 55.57 19.24 -44.77
N GLU A 136 54.51 19.94 -44.35
CA GLU A 136 53.62 19.51 -43.27
C GLU A 136 52.15 19.59 -43.68
N ALA A 137 51.32 18.69 -43.12
CA ALA A 137 49.93 18.50 -43.56
C ALA A 137 49.02 19.74 -43.41
N GLY A 138 49.31 20.64 -42.45
CA GLY A 138 48.49 21.84 -42.21
C GLY A 138 48.76 23.01 -43.16
N GLN A 139 49.91 23.00 -43.85
CA GLN A 139 50.35 24.15 -44.66
C GLN A 139 49.51 24.35 -45.94
N PHE A 140 48.75 23.35 -46.37
CA PHE A 140 47.94 23.46 -47.60
C PHE A 140 46.87 24.55 -47.48
N ASN A 141 46.16 24.59 -46.35
CA ASN A 141 45.05 25.54 -46.13
C ASN A 141 45.53 26.97 -45.91
N GLU A 142 46.76 27.16 -45.43
CA GLU A 142 47.34 28.49 -45.24
C GLU A 142 47.81 29.09 -46.56
N ILE A 143 48.41 28.28 -47.43
CA ILE A 143 49.05 28.72 -48.67
C ILE A 143 48.05 28.78 -49.83
N SER A 144 47.05 27.90 -49.85
CA SER A 144 46.07 27.76 -50.94
C SER A 144 44.64 27.55 -50.41
N PRO A 145 44.08 28.51 -49.64
CA PRO A 145 42.80 28.34 -48.92
C PRO A 145 41.58 28.11 -49.83
N ASP A 146 41.51 28.77 -50.99
CA ASP A 146 40.38 28.71 -51.92
C ASP A 146 40.71 27.88 -53.19
N GLY A 147 41.74 27.03 -53.12
CA GLY A 147 42.17 26.16 -54.23
C GLY A 147 43.09 26.81 -55.27
N GLY A 148 43.30 28.12 -55.20
CA GLY A 148 44.33 28.85 -55.95
C GLY A 148 45.34 29.57 -55.04
N CYS A 149 46.04 30.58 -55.55
CA CYS A 149 47.01 31.33 -54.73
C CYS A 149 46.34 32.29 -53.75
N PHE A 150 47.12 32.90 -52.86
CA PHE A 150 46.61 33.79 -51.81
C PHE A 150 46.16 35.18 -52.31
N GLU A 151 46.36 35.51 -53.59
CA GLU A 151 45.97 36.81 -54.18
C GLU A 151 44.44 36.95 -54.31
N PRO A 152 43.87 38.16 -54.18
CA PRO A 152 42.44 38.40 -54.37
C PRO A 152 42.03 38.18 -55.85
N CYS A 153 40.83 37.64 -56.10
CA CYS A 153 40.39 37.34 -57.47
C CYS A 153 40.09 38.58 -58.32
N GLN A 154 39.60 39.67 -57.70
CA GLN A 154 39.32 40.97 -58.32
C GLN A 154 38.32 41.00 -59.50
N GLN A 155 37.68 39.89 -59.87
CA GLN A 155 36.71 39.84 -60.97
C GLN A 155 35.34 40.47 -60.59
N GLN A 156 34.67 41.15 -61.52
CA GLN A 156 33.34 41.75 -61.28
C GLN A 156 32.21 40.74 -61.46
N LEU A 157 31.29 40.69 -60.48
CA LEU A 157 30.05 39.91 -60.52
C LEU A 157 29.01 40.60 -61.41
N LYS A 158 27.96 39.87 -61.82
CA LYS A 158 26.85 40.40 -62.64
C LYS A 158 26.13 41.60 -62.01
N CYS A 159 26.14 41.71 -60.69
CA CYS A 159 25.59 42.86 -59.96
C CYS A 159 26.49 44.11 -59.97
N GLY A 160 27.65 44.07 -60.62
CA GLY A 160 28.63 45.16 -60.67
C GLY A 160 29.60 45.21 -59.48
N HIS A 161 29.43 44.35 -58.49
CA HIS A 161 30.30 44.27 -57.31
C HIS A 161 31.49 43.32 -57.53
N THR A 162 32.64 43.61 -56.92
CA THR A 162 33.85 42.76 -57.01
C THR A 162 33.70 41.46 -56.21
N CYS A 163 34.27 40.37 -56.73
CA CYS A 163 34.35 39.07 -56.07
C CYS A 163 35.04 39.19 -54.70
N PRO A 164 34.43 38.67 -53.61
CA PRO A 164 35.00 38.77 -52.27
C PRO A 164 36.08 37.70 -51.96
N TYR A 165 36.33 36.75 -52.85
CA TYR A 165 37.21 35.59 -52.59
C TYR A 165 38.62 35.75 -53.18
N LYS A 166 39.55 34.89 -52.72
CA LYS A 166 40.90 34.77 -53.29
C LYS A 166 40.88 34.02 -54.62
N CYS A 167 42.02 33.95 -55.30
CA CYS A 167 42.18 33.23 -56.54
C CYS A 167 41.70 31.79 -56.38
N HIS A 168 40.71 31.42 -57.19
CA HIS A 168 40.11 30.09 -57.20
C HIS A 168 39.93 29.62 -58.65
N SER A 169 40.24 28.35 -58.92
CA SER A 169 40.15 27.76 -60.26
C SER A 169 38.82 27.08 -60.57
N ASP A 170 38.01 26.83 -59.54
CA ASP A 170 36.85 25.93 -59.64
C ASP A 170 35.64 26.55 -60.36
N ASP A 171 35.46 27.89 -60.30
CA ASP A 171 34.41 28.63 -61.02
C ASP A 171 34.96 29.86 -61.77
N PRO A 172 35.43 29.69 -63.02
CA PRO A 172 35.98 30.80 -63.81
C PRO A 172 34.96 31.90 -64.16
N GLN A 173 33.66 31.58 -64.20
CA GLN A 173 32.62 32.53 -64.62
C GLN A 173 31.91 33.20 -63.44
N HIS A 174 32.27 32.86 -62.20
CA HIS A 174 31.72 33.43 -60.97
C HIS A 174 30.18 33.35 -60.91
N VAL A 175 29.62 32.29 -61.49
CA VAL A 175 28.16 32.06 -61.52
C VAL A 175 27.66 31.64 -60.14
N GLY A 176 28.46 30.88 -59.39
CA GLY A 176 28.15 30.43 -58.03
C GLY A 176 28.54 31.42 -56.93
N VAL A 177 29.14 32.56 -57.27
CA VAL A 177 29.67 33.51 -56.29
C VAL A 177 28.59 34.46 -55.79
N PHE A 178 28.29 34.35 -54.49
CA PHE A 178 27.22 35.10 -53.83
C PHE A 178 27.68 36.51 -53.39
N CYS A 179 26.96 37.56 -53.83
CA CYS A 179 27.27 38.94 -53.47
C CYS A 179 26.63 39.33 -52.13
N ARG A 180 27.47 39.72 -51.15
CA ARG A 180 27.06 40.07 -49.79
C ARG A 180 26.87 41.58 -49.52
N LYS A 181 26.99 42.42 -50.55
CA LYS A 181 26.76 43.87 -50.41
C LYS A 181 25.27 44.19 -50.39
N ASP A 182 24.89 45.31 -49.81
CA ASP A 182 23.49 45.73 -49.71
C ASP A 182 22.85 45.95 -51.09
N CYS A 183 21.57 45.60 -51.19
CA CYS A 183 20.79 45.75 -52.42
C CYS A 183 20.42 47.23 -52.63
N VAL A 184 20.78 47.76 -53.80
CA VAL A 184 20.44 49.15 -54.20
C VAL A 184 19.27 49.21 -55.21
N ARG A 185 18.52 48.11 -55.39
CA ARG A 185 17.39 48.05 -56.34
C ARG A 185 16.13 48.69 -55.75
N LEU A 186 15.28 49.27 -56.61
CA LEU A 186 13.95 49.78 -56.26
C LEU A 186 12.86 48.74 -56.59
N HIS A 187 11.80 48.66 -55.78
CA HIS A 187 10.66 47.76 -56.06
C HIS A 187 9.84 48.28 -57.27
N PRO A 188 9.43 47.41 -58.23
CA PRO A 188 8.76 47.86 -59.46
C PRO A 188 7.41 48.55 -59.24
N ASP A 189 6.59 48.02 -58.32
CA ASP A 189 5.20 48.46 -58.13
C ASP A 189 5.06 49.74 -57.31
N CYS A 190 5.99 50.00 -56.38
CA CYS A 190 5.88 51.09 -55.42
C CYS A 190 7.09 52.02 -55.41
N GLN A 191 8.11 51.76 -56.26
CA GLN A 191 9.33 52.56 -56.43
C GLN A 191 10.13 52.87 -55.16
N HIS A 192 9.87 52.14 -54.07
CA HIS A 192 10.60 52.30 -52.80
C HIS A 192 11.94 51.54 -52.83
N PRO A 193 12.97 52.04 -52.12
CA PRO A 193 14.25 51.35 -51.99
C PRO A 193 14.10 50.02 -51.25
N CYS A 194 14.80 48.98 -51.74
CA CYS A 194 14.86 47.68 -51.07
C CYS A 194 15.73 47.80 -49.82
N LEU A 195 15.10 47.94 -48.65
CA LEU A 195 15.79 48.07 -47.37
C LEU A 195 16.06 46.66 -46.79
N ASN A 196 17.28 46.44 -46.32
CA ASN A 196 17.73 45.25 -45.57
C ASN A 196 17.78 43.91 -46.34
N LYS A 197 18.23 43.93 -47.60
CA LYS A 197 18.51 42.70 -48.37
C LYS A 197 19.88 42.74 -49.04
N MET A 198 20.55 41.59 -49.10
CA MET A 198 21.80 41.46 -49.84
C MET A 198 21.54 41.41 -51.35
N CYS A 199 22.47 41.94 -52.13
CA CYS A 199 22.36 42.06 -53.57
C CYS A 199 22.21 40.70 -54.28
N GLY A 200 22.79 39.63 -53.70
CA GLY A 200 22.62 38.26 -54.19
C GLY A 200 21.24 37.64 -53.94
N GLU A 201 20.37 38.26 -53.14
CA GLU A 201 19.01 37.78 -52.85
C GLU A 201 17.95 38.43 -53.76
N GLU A 202 16.81 37.79 -53.97
CA GLU A 202 15.65 38.41 -54.63
C GLU A 202 14.96 39.42 -53.70
N CYS A 203 14.59 40.61 -54.22
CA CYS A 203 14.10 41.72 -53.39
C CYS A 203 12.75 41.49 -52.69
N GLY A 204 11.92 40.55 -53.16
CA GLY A 204 10.63 40.21 -52.53
C GLY A 204 9.61 41.38 -52.48
N GLU A 205 8.73 41.35 -51.48
CA GLU A 205 7.70 42.36 -51.23
C GLU A 205 8.22 43.60 -50.49
N CYS A 206 7.58 44.77 -50.72
CA CYS A 206 8.05 46.03 -50.15
C CYS A 206 7.72 46.19 -48.65
N LEU A 207 8.77 46.42 -47.85
CA LEU A 207 8.70 46.61 -46.39
C LEU A 207 8.75 48.09 -45.95
N PHE A 208 8.63 49.03 -46.89
CA PHE A 208 8.67 50.47 -46.61
C PHE A 208 7.48 50.91 -45.74
N SER A 209 7.72 51.73 -44.72
CA SER A 209 6.69 52.16 -43.75
C SER A 209 5.73 53.20 -44.34
N VAL A 210 4.42 53.04 -44.08
CA VAL A 210 3.32 53.94 -44.49
C VAL A 210 2.40 54.26 -43.31
N GLU A 211 1.51 55.26 -43.43
CA GLU A 211 0.60 55.74 -42.37
C GLU A 211 -0.35 54.64 -41.81
N ASN A 212 -0.85 54.83 -40.57
CA ASN A 212 -1.68 53.88 -39.82
C ASN A 212 -3.04 53.60 -40.49
N ILE A 213 -3.57 52.39 -40.35
CA ILE A 213 -4.88 51.95 -40.92
C ILE A 213 -5.84 51.53 -39.80
N THR A 214 -7.12 51.86 -39.92
CA THR A 214 -8.18 51.44 -38.98
C THR A 214 -8.78 50.09 -39.40
N LEU A 215 -8.81 49.11 -38.49
CA LEU A 215 -9.35 47.76 -38.75
C LEU A 215 -10.89 47.73 -38.60
N SER A 216 -11.54 46.67 -39.11
CA SER A 216 -13.01 46.48 -39.03
C SER A 216 -13.56 46.34 -37.60
N CYS A 217 -12.71 46.01 -36.62
CA CYS A 217 -13.04 46.01 -35.19
C CYS A 217 -13.01 47.39 -34.53
N GLY A 218 -12.66 48.46 -35.26
CA GLY A 218 -12.62 49.84 -34.77
C GLY A 218 -11.26 50.28 -34.18
N HIS A 219 -10.29 49.37 -34.04
CA HIS A 219 -8.96 49.64 -33.48
C HIS A 219 -7.93 50.08 -34.54
N GLU A 220 -6.94 50.89 -34.12
CA GLU A 220 -5.88 51.41 -35.01
C GLU A 220 -4.67 50.46 -35.10
N TYR A 221 -4.29 50.08 -36.33
CA TYR A 221 -3.09 49.29 -36.58
C TYR A 221 -1.89 50.20 -36.86
N LYS A 222 -0.90 50.20 -35.96
CA LYS A 222 0.30 51.04 -36.01
C LYS A 222 1.46 50.32 -36.73
N ASN A 223 2.36 51.07 -37.37
CA ASN A 223 3.54 50.58 -38.14
C ASN A 223 3.23 49.77 -39.41
N THR A 224 2.32 50.28 -40.23
CA THR A 224 1.92 49.65 -41.48
C THR A 224 3.06 49.62 -42.50
N LYS A 225 3.33 48.46 -43.12
CA LYS A 225 4.26 48.35 -44.25
C LYS A 225 3.47 48.47 -45.56
N CYS A 226 4.12 48.91 -46.63
CA CYS A 226 3.49 49.12 -47.94
C CYS A 226 2.72 47.89 -48.45
N ARG A 227 3.19 46.66 -48.17
CA ARG A 227 2.48 45.41 -48.50
C ARG A 227 1.14 45.25 -47.77
N ASP A 228 1.00 45.78 -46.55
CA ASP A 228 -0.14 45.54 -45.67
C ASP A 228 -1.39 46.31 -46.15
N LYS A 229 -1.23 47.36 -46.98
CA LYS A 229 -2.34 48.08 -47.63
C LYS A 229 -3.15 47.23 -48.61
N LYS A 230 -2.57 46.15 -49.17
CA LYS A 230 -3.25 45.28 -50.15
C LYS A 230 -4.10 44.17 -49.50
N ASN A 231 -4.00 43.94 -48.19
CA ASN A 231 -4.66 42.82 -47.49
C ASN A 231 -5.26 43.25 -46.13
N ILE A 232 -6.14 44.25 -46.12
CA ILE A 232 -6.74 44.78 -44.87
C ILE A 232 -7.57 43.70 -44.15
N ASP A 233 -8.27 42.83 -44.88
CA ASP A 233 -9.17 41.81 -44.30
C ASP A 233 -8.46 40.65 -43.60
N LYS A 234 -7.14 40.55 -43.69
CA LYS A 234 -6.33 39.48 -43.05
C LYS A 234 -5.55 39.95 -41.82
N LEU A 235 -5.66 41.22 -41.45
CA LEU A 235 -4.92 41.79 -40.32
C LEU A 235 -5.65 41.47 -39.00
N LEU A 236 -4.94 40.80 -38.09
CA LEU A 236 -5.45 40.43 -36.76
C LEU A 236 -5.26 41.59 -35.78
N CYS A 237 -6.30 41.87 -34.99
CA CYS A 237 -6.25 42.90 -33.96
C CYS A 237 -5.73 42.31 -32.64
N HIS A 238 -4.53 42.75 -32.22
CA HIS A 238 -3.86 42.34 -30.98
C HIS A 238 -4.22 43.21 -29.77
N GLU A 239 -5.29 44.02 -29.85
CA GLU A 239 -5.71 44.83 -28.71
C GLU A 239 -6.36 43.94 -27.64
N MET A 240 -5.91 44.10 -26.39
CA MET A 240 -6.37 43.30 -25.25
C MET A 240 -7.76 43.75 -24.81
N VAL A 241 -8.75 42.87 -24.96
CA VAL A 241 -10.15 43.13 -24.60
C VAL A 241 -10.61 42.17 -23.50
N GLN A 242 -11.38 42.69 -22.55
CA GLN A 242 -12.00 41.89 -21.50
C GLN A 242 -13.30 41.28 -22.02
N ARG A 243 -13.36 39.94 -22.11
CA ARG A 243 -14.55 39.21 -22.56
C ARG A 243 -14.98 38.18 -21.51
N ILE A 244 -16.28 37.91 -21.45
CA ILE A 244 -16.86 36.88 -20.57
C ILE A 244 -16.95 35.57 -21.34
N LEU A 245 -16.33 34.52 -20.81
CA LEU A 245 -16.33 33.20 -21.44
C LEU A 245 -17.73 32.54 -21.34
N PRO A 246 -18.39 32.17 -22.45
CA PRO A 246 -19.79 31.71 -22.45
C PRO A 246 -19.98 30.41 -21.67
N LYS A 247 -18.98 29.51 -21.69
CA LYS A 247 -19.05 28.20 -21.03
C LYS A 247 -18.96 28.27 -19.50
N CYS A 248 -18.38 29.34 -18.93
CA CYS A 248 -18.04 29.40 -17.49
C CYS A 248 -18.40 30.70 -16.77
N GLY A 249 -18.71 31.78 -17.49
CA GLY A 249 -19.04 33.09 -16.93
C GLY A 249 -17.88 33.86 -16.30
N HIS A 250 -16.64 33.35 -16.39
CA HIS A 250 -15.46 34.09 -15.91
C HIS A 250 -15.01 35.13 -16.94
N GLU A 251 -14.53 36.26 -16.44
CA GLU A 251 -13.89 37.31 -17.24
C GLU A 251 -12.45 36.90 -17.57
N HIS A 252 -12.07 37.05 -18.83
CA HIS A 252 -10.71 36.81 -19.28
C HIS A 252 -10.22 37.94 -20.18
N LEU A 253 -8.94 38.26 -20.07
CA LEU A 253 -8.28 39.26 -20.89
C LEU A 253 -7.65 38.53 -22.08
N MET A 254 -8.17 38.76 -23.28
CA MET A 254 -7.74 38.07 -24.50
C MET A 254 -7.58 39.05 -25.66
N GLU A 255 -6.82 38.64 -26.68
CA GLU A 255 -6.63 39.48 -27.86
C GLU A 255 -7.93 39.51 -28.69
N CYS A 256 -8.27 40.67 -29.26
CA CYS A 256 -9.57 40.90 -29.89
C CYS A 256 -9.92 39.91 -31.02
N PHE A 257 -8.92 39.36 -31.72
CA PHE A 257 -9.13 38.37 -32.78
C PHE A 257 -9.40 36.95 -32.28
N GLU A 258 -9.12 36.64 -31.01
CA GLU A 258 -9.26 35.29 -30.48
C GLU A 258 -10.74 34.92 -30.29
N SER A 259 -11.06 33.66 -30.60
CA SER A 259 -12.40 33.08 -30.44
C SER A 259 -12.67 32.77 -28.96
N VAL A 260 -13.82 33.23 -28.46
CA VAL A 260 -14.23 33.00 -27.06
C VAL A 260 -14.68 31.54 -26.83
N ASP A 261 -15.04 30.82 -27.90
CA ASP A 261 -15.56 29.45 -27.83
C ASP A 261 -14.47 28.39 -27.65
N ASP A 262 -13.26 28.65 -28.14
CA ASP A 262 -12.12 27.71 -28.13
C ASP A 262 -11.21 27.91 -26.90
N PHE A 263 -11.53 28.86 -26.03
CA PHE A 263 -10.68 29.26 -24.92
C PHE A 263 -10.89 28.39 -23.66
N GLU A 264 -9.81 27.81 -23.14
CA GLU A 264 -9.83 27.03 -21.90
C GLU A 264 -9.70 27.91 -20.65
N CYS A 265 -10.75 27.97 -19.84
CA CYS A 265 -10.76 28.81 -18.63
C CYS A 265 -9.75 28.32 -17.56
N THR A 266 -8.73 29.14 -17.29
CA THR A 266 -7.67 28.88 -16.30
C THR A 266 -7.98 29.35 -14.88
N GLU A 267 -9.07 30.12 -14.70
CA GLU A 267 -9.53 30.59 -13.39
C GLU A 267 -9.85 29.44 -12.42
N LYS A 268 -9.68 29.70 -11.12
CA LYS A 268 -9.97 28.68 -10.08
C LYS A 268 -11.48 28.51 -9.92
N CYS A 269 -11.94 27.26 -9.84
CA CYS A 269 -13.36 26.92 -9.74
C CYS A 269 -14.06 27.50 -8.49
N LYS A 270 -13.36 27.62 -7.36
CA LYS A 270 -13.81 28.21 -6.07
C LYS A 270 -15.06 27.60 -5.42
N GLN A 271 -15.68 26.59 -6.02
CA GLN A 271 -16.87 25.93 -5.50
C GLN A 271 -16.56 25.07 -4.27
N THR A 272 -17.49 25.03 -3.31
CA THR A 272 -17.35 24.27 -2.07
C THR A 272 -17.51 22.78 -2.34
N LEU A 273 -16.47 22.01 -2.07
CA LEU A 273 -16.48 20.54 -2.17
C LEU A 273 -17.29 19.92 -1.01
N PRO A 274 -17.75 18.66 -1.14
CA PRO A 274 -18.41 17.93 -0.04
C PRO A 274 -17.58 17.86 1.24
N CYS A 275 -16.26 17.99 1.13
CA CYS A 275 -15.35 18.02 2.27
C CYS A 275 -15.27 19.38 3.01
N GLY A 276 -15.99 20.40 2.52
CA GLY A 276 -16.00 21.77 3.07
C GLY A 276 -14.88 22.68 2.58
N HIS A 277 -13.92 22.16 1.79
CA HIS A 277 -12.85 22.98 1.19
C HIS A 277 -13.28 23.57 -0.15
N THR A 278 -12.68 24.71 -0.53
CA THR A 278 -12.90 25.32 -1.84
C THR A 278 -12.07 24.62 -2.92
N CYS A 279 -12.67 24.42 -4.10
CA CYS A 279 -12.00 23.80 -5.23
C CYS A 279 -10.91 24.74 -5.80
N THR A 280 -9.65 24.30 -5.76
CA THR A 280 -8.49 25.03 -6.29
C THR A 280 -8.13 24.63 -7.72
N SER A 281 -8.86 23.69 -8.33
CA SER A 281 -8.62 23.24 -9.71
C SER A 281 -9.03 24.31 -10.73
N ARG A 282 -8.40 24.27 -11.91
CA ARG A 282 -8.76 25.11 -13.05
C ARG A 282 -10.18 24.82 -13.51
N CYS A 283 -10.91 25.84 -13.93
CA CYS A 283 -12.32 25.74 -14.29
C CYS A 283 -12.57 24.75 -15.43
N PHE A 284 -11.73 24.77 -16.48
CA PHE A 284 -11.88 23.86 -17.63
C PHE A 284 -11.80 22.38 -17.21
N GLU A 285 -10.92 22.03 -16.26
CA GLU A 285 -10.81 20.64 -15.76
C GLU A 285 -12.14 20.20 -15.12
N CYS A 286 -12.75 21.05 -14.30
CA CYS A 286 -14.03 20.75 -13.64
C CYS A 286 -15.19 20.63 -14.65
N GLN A 287 -15.16 21.39 -15.74
CA GLN A 287 -16.12 21.27 -16.83
C GLN A 287 -16.02 19.90 -17.51
N ILE A 288 -14.80 19.46 -17.86
CA ILE A 288 -14.58 18.15 -18.48
C ILE A 288 -15.07 17.01 -17.56
N PHE A 289 -14.73 17.07 -16.26
CA PHE A 289 -15.18 16.05 -15.30
C PHE A 289 -16.71 16.02 -15.15
N SER A 290 -17.36 17.19 -15.16
CA SER A 290 -18.81 17.28 -15.02
C SER A 290 -19.56 16.81 -16.28
N ILE A 291 -19.05 17.13 -17.47
CA ILE A 291 -19.59 16.64 -18.75
C ILE A 291 -19.46 15.11 -18.85
N LYS A 292 -18.32 14.53 -18.45
CA LYS A 292 -18.12 13.07 -18.43
C LYS A 292 -19.05 12.36 -17.45
N ALA A 293 -19.31 12.96 -16.30
CA ALA A 293 -20.17 12.38 -15.27
C ALA A 293 -21.66 12.48 -15.64
N ASN A 294 -22.09 13.57 -16.28
CA ASN A 294 -23.49 13.82 -16.66
C ASN A 294 -23.61 14.30 -18.12
N PRO A 295 -23.50 13.41 -19.12
CA PRO A 295 -23.53 13.80 -20.54
C PRO A 295 -24.83 14.51 -20.95
N ASN A 296 -25.97 14.12 -20.37
CA ASN A 296 -27.29 14.58 -20.80
C ASN A 296 -27.85 15.79 -20.01
N ASN A 297 -27.20 16.23 -18.93
CA ASN A 297 -27.71 17.32 -18.08
C ASN A 297 -26.56 18.11 -17.42
N HIS A 298 -25.70 18.69 -18.26
CA HIS A 298 -24.49 19.41 -17.84
C HIS A 298 -24.59 20.92 -18.03
N LEU A 299 -25.73 21.47 -18.47
CA LEU A 299 -25.93 22.89 -18.72
C LEU A 299 -26.94 23.50 -17.73
N ASP A 300 -26.68 24.70 -17.25
CA ASP A 300 -27.63 25.47 -16.44
C ASP A 300 -28.68 26.18 -17.33
N SER A 301 -29.61 26.89 -16.69
CA SER A 301 -30.66 27.66 -17.37
C SER A 301 -30.14 28.77 -18.29
N GLU A 302 -28.86 29.13 -18.20
CA GLU A 302 -28.19 30.15 -19.02
C GLU A 302 -27.25 29.52 -20.06
N GLY A 303 -27.26 28.18 -20.21
CA GLY A 303 -26.42 27.47 -21.18
C GLY A 303 -24.95 27.30 -20.76
N ARG A 304 -24.62 27.48 -19.47
CA ARG A 304 -23.26 27.31 -18.94
C ARG A 304 -23.05 25.92 -18.35
N VAL A 305 -21.81 25.43 -18.34
CA VAL A 305 -21.50 24.09 -17.84
C VAL A 305 -21.60 24.02 -16.31
N ILE A 306 -22.51 23.21 -15.78
CA ILE A 306 -22.69 22.94 -14.35
C ILE A 306 -21.48 22.15 -13.84
N ARG A 307 -20.80 22.72 -12.84
CA ARG A 307 -19.64 22.11 -12.17
C ARG A 307 -20.11 21.19 -11.03
N SER A 308 -20.71 20.05 -11.39
CA SER A 308 -21.25 19.07 -10.42
C SER A 308 -20.18 18.11 -9.89
N HIS A 309 -19.13 17.87 -10.67
CA HIS A 309 -18.07 16.92 -10.33
C HIS A 309 -16.70 17.58 -10.39
N HIS A 310 -15.95 17.47 -9.31
CA HIS A 310 -14.61 18.05 -9.16
C HIS A 310 -13.55 16.97 -8.95
N LYS A 311 -12.30 17.34 -9.20
CA LYS A 311 -11.14 16.51 -8.85
C LYS A 311 -11.06 16.32 -7.32
N LYS A 312 -10.48 15.20 -6.87
CA LYS A 312 -10.28 14.93 -5.44
C LYS A 312 -9.54 16.09 -4.77
N CYS A 313 -9.99 16.45 -3.57
CA CYS A 313 -9.42 17.54 -2.80
C CYS A 313 -7.93 17.30 -2.51
N THR A 314 -7.08 18.26 -2.84
CA THR A 314 -5.63 18.23 -2.61
C THR A 314 -5.21 18.86 -1.28
N HIS A 315 -6.14 19.44 -0.52
CA HIS A 315 -5.86 19.98 0.80
C HIS A 315 -5.42 18.86 1.76
N LYS A 316 -4.45 19.17 2.63
CA LYS A 316 -4.05 18.27 3.72
C LYS A 316 -5.07 18.34 4.85
N CYS A 317 -5.37 17.20 5.48
CA CYS A 317 -6.39 17.12 6.51
C CYS A 317 -6.11 18.01 7.73
N GLN A 318 -4.84 18.11 8.18
CA GLN A 318 -4.37 18.90 9.33
C GLN A 318 -5.09 18.67 10.69
N ARG A 319 -6.08 17.76 10.77
CA ARG A 319 -6.74 17.38 12.03
C ARG A 319 -5.74 16.75 12.99
N THR A 320 -5.87 17.08 14.27
CA THR A 320 -5.10 16.45 15.34
C THR A 320 -5.67 15.06 15.62
N LEU A 321 -4.88 14.02 15.41
CA LEU A 321 -5.23 12.65 15.76
C LEU A 321 -5.28 12.51 17.28
N PHE A 322 -6.02 11.51 17.78
CA PHE A 322 -6.10 11.23 19.22
C PHE A 322 -4.74 10.90 19.87
N CYS A 323 -3.72 10.54 19.08
CA CYS A 323 -2.36 10.36 19.54
C CYS A 323 -1.55 11.68 19.65
N GLY A 324 -2.18 12.83 19.41
CA GLY A 324 -1.57 14.17 19.44
C GLY A 324 -0.82 14.57 18.17
N HIS A 325 -0.67 13.68 17.17
CA HIS A 325 -0.02 14.00 15.90
C HIS A 325 -0.98 14.66 14.91
N ILE A 326 -0.45 15.52 14.04
CA ILE A 326 -1.20 16.14 12.95
C ILE A 326 -1.34 15.14 11.79
N CYS A 327 -2.55 14.98 11.24
CA CYS A 327 -2.81 14.16 10.07
C CYS A 327 -2.12 14.74 8.83
N LYS A 328 -1.17 13.98 8.25
CA LYS A 328 -0.41 14.36 7.05
C LYS A 328 -1.04 13.89 5.73
N GLU A 329 -2.16 13.16 5.79
CA GLU A 329 -2.87 12.65 4.62
C GLU A 329 -3.62 13.76 3.88
N GLY A 330 -3.91 13.51 2.60
CA GLY A 330 -4.86 14.32 1.83
C GLY A 330 -6.27 14.27 2.42
N CYS A 331 -7.08 15.26 2.09
CA CYS A 331 -8.45 15.35 2.56
C CYS A 331 -9.24 14.08 2.17
N HIS A 332 -9.97 13.53 3.14
CA HIS A 332 -10.71 12.26 3.00
C HIS A 332 -12.21 12.45 3.28
N ASP A 333 -12.79 13.53 2.78
CA ASP A 333 -14.24 13.77 2.67
C ASP A 333 -15.03 13.47 3.95
N GLY A 334 -14.56 13.99 5.09
CA GLY A 334 -15.24 13.81 6.38
C GLY A 334 -15.10 12.44 7.04
N ARG A 335 -14.53 11.43 6.37
CA ARG A 335 -14.23 10.11 6.97
C ARG A 335 -13.22 10.24 8.11
N SER A 336 -13.11 9.24 8.97
CA SER A 336 -12.11 9.23 10.05
C SER A 336 -10.68 9.18 9.50
N CYS A 337 -9.76 9.87 10.16
CA CYS A 337 -8.35 9.85 9.77
C CYS A 337 -7.75 8.45 9.96
N LYS A 338 -6.86 8.04 9.03
CA LYS A 338 -6.12 6.79 9.13
C LYS A 338 -5.18 6.77 10.35
N PRO A 339 -4.77 5.58 10.84
CA PRO A 339 -3.81 5.47 11.94
C PRO A 339 -2.51 6.23 11.67
N CYS A 340 -1.93 6.79 12.73
CA CYS A 340 -0.73 7.62 12.64
C CYS A 340 0.51 6.80 12.23
N ARG A 341 1.22 7.25 11.20
CA ARG A 341 2.50 6.65 10.73
C ARG A 341 3.76 7.36 11.22
N SER A 342 3.61 8.46 11.98
CA SER A 342 4.75 9.16 12.59
C SER A 342 5.41 8.30 13.68
N PHE A 343 6.66 8.59 14.04
CA PHE A 343 7.31 7.98 15.20
C PHE A 343 6.56 8.28 16.49
N CYS A 344 6.54 7.32 17.41
CA CYS A 344 5.86 7.51 18.69
C CYS A 344 6.58 8.54 19.58
N ASN A 345 5.81 9.44 20.20
CA ASN A 345 6.32 10.46 21.13
C ASN A 345 6.24 10.02 22.61
N VAL A 346 5.95 8.75 22.89
CA VAL A 346 5.93 8.22 24.26
C VAL A 346 7.37 7.96 24.70
N SER A 347 7.74 8.59 25.81
CA SER A 347 9.06 8.47 26.39
C SER A 347 9.02 8.87 27.86
N CYS A 348 9.81 8.19 28.66
CA CYS A 348 10.09 8.48 30.06
C CYS A 348 11.60 8.70 30.21
N ILE A 349 12.06 8.89 31.44
CA ILE A 349 13.49 8.97 31.79
C ILE A 349 14.22 7.64 31.53
N HIS A 350 13.53 6.50 31.70
CA HIS A 350 14.11 5.17 31.50
C HIS A 350 14.19 4.74 30.03
N SER A 351 13.22 5.14 29.20
CA SER A 351 13.11 4.63 27.83
C SER A 351 12.32 5.55 26.90
N LYS A 352 12.64 5.48 25.60
CA LYS A 352 11.91 6.15 24.51
C LYS A 352 11.40 5.12 23.52
N CYS A 353 10.12 5.21 23.15
CA CYS A 353 9.52 4.30 22.18
C CYS A 353 10.12 4.51 20.78
N LYS A 354 10.49 3.42 20.13
CA LYS A 354 11.04 3.39 18.75
C LYS A 354 10.03 2.95 17.69
N GLN A 355 8.81 2.58 18.10
CA GLN A 355 7.77 2.06 17.22
C GLN A 355 7.01 3.19 16.49
N ALA A 356 6.30 2.83 15.42
CA ALA A 356 5.33 3.71 14.78
C ALA A 356 4.22 4.08 15.77
N CYS A 357 3.68 5.30 15.68
CA CYS A 357 2.70 5.79 16.65
C CYS A 357 1.39 4.99 16.62
N SER A 358 1.04 4.32 15.52
CA SER A 358 -0.10 3.39 15.48
C SER A 358 0.07 2.17 16.38
N GLU A 359 1.30 1.80 16.72
CA GLU A 359 1.57 0.66 17.60
C GLU A 359 1.38 1.05 19.07
N PRO A 360 0.61 0.27 19.85
CA PRO A 360 0.48 0.50 21.28
C PRO A 360 1.83 0.27 21.96
N CYS A 361 2.24 1.21 22.80
CA CYS A 361 3.50 1.13 23.53
C CYS A 361 3.31 0.35 24.82
N SER A 362 4.32 -0.44 25.21
CA SER A 362 4.41 -0.98 26.56
C SER A 362 4.52 0.15 27.58
N VAL A 363 3.80 0.01 28.68
CA VAL A 363 3.89 0.91 29.83
C VAL A 363 5.21 0.65 30.55
N CYS A 364 5.92 1.70 30.97
CA CYS A 364 7.19 1.54 31.66
C CYS A 364 6.96 0.96 33.07
N ALA A 365 7.61 -0.17 33.36
CA ALA A 365 7.50 -0.91 34.62
C ALA A 365 8.57 -0.53 35.67
N GLU A 366 9.52 0.35 35.31
CA GLU A 366 10.58 0.82 36.22
C GLU A 366 10.02 1.70 37.34
N VAL A 367 10.77 1.88 38.44
CA VAL A 367 10.35 2.72 39.58
C VAL A 367 10.21 4.17 39.15
N CYS A 368 9.20 4.89 39.64
CA CYS A 368 9.08 6.32 39.38
C CYS A 368 10.09 7.12 40.22
N GLU A 369 10.97 7.90 39.59
CA GLU A 369 11.97 8.75 40.29
C GLU A 369 11.38 9.98 41.01
N TRP A 370 10.05 10.11 41.09
CA TRP A 370 9.45 11.28 41.75
C TRP A 370 9.54 11.15 43.26
N GLN A 371 10.42 11.94 43.87
CA GLN A 371 10.67 11.91 45.31
C GLN A 371 11.00 13.31 45.86
N CYS A 372 10.61 13.56 47.12
CA CYS A 372 11.18 14.65 47.92
C CYS A 372 11.19 14.26 49.41
N GLU A 373 11.88 15.03 50.23
CA GLU A 373 11.98 14.79 51.67
C GLU A 373 10.65 15.02 52.41
N HIS A 374 9.76 15.88 51.88
CA HIS A 374 8.47 16.22 52.49
C HIS A 374 7.38 15.17 52.23
N GLU A 375 7.26 14.67 51.00
CA GLU A 375 6.17 13.79 50.54
C GLU A 375 6.64 12.35 50.25
N GLY A 376 7.93 12.04 50.48
CA GLY A 376 8.52 10.75 50.17
C GLY A 376 8.64 10.45 48.66
N ALA A 377 8.81 9.17 48.33
CA ALA A 377 9.03 8.65 46.97
C ALA A 377 7.79 7.94 46.38
N CYS A 378 7.63 8.02 45.06
CA CYS A 378 6.56 7.33 44.34
C CYS A 378 6.92 5.86 44.09
N ASN A 379 6.21 4.95 44.76
CA ASN A 379 6.44 3.49 44.66
C ASN A 379 5.77 2.83 43.44
N LEU A 380 5.09 3.60 42.59
CA LEU A 380 4.41 3.09 41.41
C LEU A 380 5.34 2.97 40.19
N PRO A 381 5.01 2.09 39.23
CA PRO A 381 5.69 2.04 37.95
C PRO A 381 5.67 3.40 37.23
N CYS A 382 6.77 3.75 36.57
CA CYS A 382 6.97 5.04 35.92
C CYS A 382 5.89 5.35 34.86
N GLY A 383 5.39 4.34 34.15
CA GLY A 383 4.34 4.53 33.15
C GLY A 383 2.92 4.64 33.70
N VAL A 384 2.73 4.47 35.02
CA VAL A 384 1.44 4.48 35.71
C VAL A 384 1.18 5.85 36.35
N PRO A 385 -0.07 6.36 36.36
CA PRO A 385 -0.42 7.59 37.08
C PRO A 385 0.07 7.56 38.54
N CYS A 386 0.83 8.57 38.93
CA CYS A 386 1.40 8.65 40.29
C CYS A 386 0.30 8.74 41.35
N ILE A 387 0.55 8.19 42.53
CA ILE A 387 -0.31 8.33 43.73
C ILE A 387 0.30 9.24 44.80
N ARG A 388 1.56 9.65 44.64
CA ARG A 388 2.24 10.64 45.49
C ARG A 388 1.56 12.00 45.34
N LEU A 389 1.38 12.72 46.45
CA LEU A 389 0.79 14.05 46.47
C LEU A 389 1.77 15.12 45.93
N PRO A 390 1.27 16.21 45.32
CA PRO A 390 2.10 17.34 44.94
C PRO A 390 2.73 18.03 46.16
N CYS A 391 3.95 18.53 46.01
CA CYS A 391 4.61 19.35 47.03
C CYS A 391 4.62 20.82 46.56
N ASP A 392 4.15 21.73 47.41
CA ASP A 392 4.07 23.17 47.13
C ASP A 392 5.24 23.97 47.71
N LEU A 393 6.24 23.29 48.28
CA LEU A 393 7.45 23.93 48.79
C LEU A 393 8.41 24.28 47.65
N ARG A 394 9.16 25.38 47.83
CA ARG A 394 10.22 25.81 46.90
C ARG A 394 11.39 24.83 46.99
N CYS A 395 12.09 24.65 45.87
CA CYS A 395 13.30 23.84 45.84
C CYS A 395 14.46 24.52 46.59
N GLU A 396 15.12 23.79 47.48
CA GLU A 396 16.27 24.29 48.26
C GLU A 396 17.62 24.09 47.56
N LYS A 397 17.63 23.46 46.37
CA LYS A 397 18.87 23.20 45.62
C LYS A 397 19.42 24.49 45.02
N ILE A 398 20.75 24.60 45.00
CA ILE A 398 21.48 25.70 44.35
C ILE A 398 21.80 25.30 42.91
N LEU A 399 21.50 26.18 41.94
CA LEU A 399 21.79 25.98 40.52
C LEU A 399 23.29 26.17 40.22
N ASP A 400 23.76 25.74 39.06
CA ASP A 400 25.15 25.91 38.63
C ASP A 400 25.64 27.37 38.62
N CYS A 401 24.73 28.34 38.56
CA CYS A 401 25.04 29.77 38.64
C CYS A 401 25.21 30.31 40.08
N GLY A 402 25.02 29.47 41.12
CA GLY A 402 25.14 29.85 42.53
C GLY A 402 23.87 30.40 43.17
N HIS A 403 22.78 30.59 42.41
CA HIS A 403 21.49 31.05 42.93
C HIS A 403 20.55 29.88 43.27
N GLN A 404 19.63 30.11 44.23
CA GLN A 404 18.64 29.11 44.63
C GLN A 404 17.66 28.80 43.49
N CYS A 405 17.26 27.53 43.38
CA CYS A 405 16.26 27.08 42.43
C CYS A 405 14.88 27.72 42.71
N PHE A 406 14.31 28.39 41.72
CA PHE A 406 12.97 29.00 41.76
C PHE A 406 11.84 28.00 41.48
N GLY A 407 12.19 26.73 41.22
CA GLY A 407 11.24 25.67 40.91
C GLY A 407 10.61 25.04 42.15
N LEU A 408 9.71 24.09 41.91
CA LEU A 408 9.04 23.31 42.95
C LEU A 408 9.93 22.19 43.49
N CYS A 409 9.75 21.86 44.78
CA CYS A 409 10.43 20.74 45.41
C CYS A 409 10.00 19.39 44.79
N GLY A 410 10.96 18.50 44.55
CA GLY A 410 10.74 17.20 43.91
C GLY A 410 10.65 17.25 42.37
N GLU A 411 10.74 18.43 41.76
CA GLU A 411 10.89 18.59 40.30
C GLU A 411 12.35 18.62 39.86
N MET A 412 12.59 18.39 38.57
CA MET A 412 13.91 18.60 37.97
C MET A 412 14.25 20.10 37.96
N CYS A 413 15.39 20.47 38.54
CA CYS A 413 15.83 21.86 38.55
C CYS A 413 16.09 22.34 37.10
N PRO A 414 15.55 23.51 36.72
CA PRO A 414 15.78 24.08 35.39
C PRO A 414 17.24 24.51 35.22
N SER A 415 17.69 24.66 33.96
CA SER A 415 19.05 25.13 33.70
C SER A 415 19.26 26.58 34.18
N SER A 416 20.51 26.95 34.47
CA SER A 416 20.90 28.30 34.90
C SER A 416 20.49 29.41 33.91
N LYS A 417 20.15 29.08 32.66
CA LYS A 417 19.57 30.00 31.67
C LYS A 417 18.27 30.64 32.15
N TYR A 418 17.46 29.91 32.91
CA TYR A 418 16.17 30.40 33.41
C TYR A 418 16.28 31.06 34.79
N CYS A 419 17.50 31.28 35.30
CA CYS A 419 17.70 32.01 36.54
C CYS A 419 17.35 33.49 36.35
N ALA A 420 16.48 34.03 37.21
CA ALA A 420 16.02 35.42 37.15
C ALA A 420 17.17 36.43 37.23
N GLU A 421 18.18 36.14 38.06
CA GLU A 421 19.33 37.01 38.28
C GLU A 421 20.37 36.91 37.15
N CYS A 422 20.47 35.77 36.48
CA CYS A 422 21.48 35.53 35.44
C CYS A 422 20.95 35.61 34.01
N THR A 423 19.64 35.59 33.79
CA THR A 423 19.09 35.54 32.44
C THR A 423 19.31 36.84 31.70
N THR A 424 19.91 36.74 30.51
CA THR A 424 20.09 37.85 29.56
C THR A 424 19.25 37.66 28.29
N ASP A 425 18.39 36.64 28.24
CA ASP A 425 17.56 36.34 27.07
C ASP A 425 16.26 37.14 27.12
N ASP A 426 16.15 38.16 26.28
CA ASP A 426 14.98 39.03 26.19
C ASP A 426 13.70 38.26 25.82
N ASN A 427 13.81 37.11 25.15
CA ASN A 427 12.63 36.29 24.85
C ASN A 427 12.05 35.63 26.10
N ILE A 428 12.90 35.29 27.08
CA ILE A 428 12.47 34.70 28.35
C ILE A 428 11.89 35.81 29.22
N LYS A 429 12.58 36.95 29.32
CA LYS A 429 12.14 38.10 30.15
C LYS A 429 10.78 38.64 29.75
N ASN A 430 10.51 38.75 28.44
CA ASN A 430 9.25 39.26 27.91
C ASN A 430 8.16 38.19 27.78
N GLN A 431 8.44 36.95 28.18
CA GLN A 431 7.44 35.89 28.12
C GLN A 431 6.39 36.10 29.21
N VAL A 432 5.10 36.03 28.87
CA VAL A 432 4.01 35.96 29.87
C VAL A 432 4.11 34.63 30.60
N VAL A 433 4.30 34.69 31.92
CA VAL A 433 4.47 33.51 32.79
C VAL A 433 3.27 33.30 33.70
N ASP A 434 2.58 34.37 34.09
CA ASP A 434 1.31 34.29 34.80
C ASP A 434 0.15 34.50 33.83
N LEU A 435 -0.68 33.48 33.64
CA LEU A 435 -1.81 33.52 32.72
C LEU A 435 -3.07 34.14 33.33
N ILE A 436 -3.10 34.28 34.66
CA ILE A 436 -4.21 34.83 35.42
C ILE A 436 -4.05 36.35 35.47
N MET A 437 -2.89 36.83 35.90
CA MET A 437 -2.56 38.25 36.04
C MET A 437 -1.93 38.88 34.78
N GLN A 438 -1.55 38.05 33.78
CA GLN A 438 -0.86 38.46 32.55
C GLN A 438 0.52 39.10 32.78
N GLU A 439 1.21 38.73 33.86
CA GLU A 439 2.54 39.23 34.17
C GLU A 439 3.64 38.51 33.38
N THR A 440 4.65 39.29 32.97
CA THR A 440 5.84 38.76 32.29
C THR A 440 6.87 38.21 33.27
N PHE A 441 7.78 37.36 32.79
CA PHE A 441 8.89 36.83 33.59
C PHE A 441 9.67 37.94 34.31
N ALA A 442 9.91 39.09 33.67
CA ALA A 442 10.62 40.19 34.31
C ALA A 442 9.84 40.88 35.44
N GLU A 443 8.50 40.81 35.43
CA GLU A 443 7.61 41.53 36.35
C GLU A 443 7.24 40.72 37.59
N VAL A 444 7.24 39.39 37.49
CA VAL A 444 6.82 38.52 38.60
C VAL A 444 7.80 38.55 39.77
N ASP A 445 7.27 38.53 41.00
CA ASP A 445 8.07 38.40 42.23
C ASP A 445 8.65 36.99 42.39
N TRP A 446 9.93 36.89 42.08
CA TRP A 446 10.77 35.70 42.20
C TRP A 446 10.96 35.16 43.61
N THR A 447 10.61 35.91 44.66
CA THR A 447 10.74 35.47 46.05
C THR A 447 9.50 34.74 46.54
N LEU A 448 8.34 35.08 46.00
CA LEU A 448 7.04 34.52 46.37
C LEU A 448 6.59 33.43 45.40
N GLU A 449 6.72 33.68 44.09
CA GLU A 449 6.20 32.80 43.06
C GLU A 449 7.09 31.60 42.78
N ARG A 450 6.48 30.48 42.40
CA ARG A 450 7.18 29.23 42.05
C ARG A 450 6.92 28.96 40.58
N MET A 451 7.97 28.72 39.81
CA MET A 451 7.82 28.54 38.36
C MET A 451 8.01 27.10 37.93
N VAL A 452 7.35 26.75 36.84
CA VAL A 452 7.49 25.49 36.14
C VAL A 452 7.98 25.76 34.73
N VAL A 453 9.13 25.17 34.39
CA VAL A 453 9.72 25.28 33.04
C VAL A 453 9.29 24.07 32.22
N LEU A 454 8.52 24.31 31.14
CA LEU A 454 8.16 23.26 30.20
C LEU A 454 9.35 22.90 29.31
N ARG A 455 9.38 21.66 28.81
CA ARG A 455 10.41 21.20 27.86
C ARG A 455 10.45 22.00 26.54
N CYS A 456 9.35 22.67 26.17
CA CYS A 456 9.33 23.58 25.03
C CYS A 456 10.05 24.91 25.28
N GLY A 457 10.59 25.12 26.49
CA GLY A 457 11.31 26.33 26.90
C GLY A 457 10.41 27.43 27.47
N HIS A 458 9.09 27.25 27.50
CA HIS A 458 8.17 28.22 28.07
C HIS A 458 8.05 28.03 29.59
N VAL A 459 8.08 29.13 30.33
CA VAL A 459 7.98 29.18 31.80
C VAL A 459 6.58 29.65 32.23
N TYR A 460 6.03 29.08 33.30
CA TYR A 460 4.75 29.52 33.86
C TYR A 460 4.78 29.50 35.40
N THR A 461 3.96 30.32 36.06
CA THR A 461 3.70 30.20 37.49
C THR A 461 3.02 28.86 37.79
N ALA A 462 3.32 28.26 38.95
CA ALA A 462 2.76 26.99 39.37
C ALA A 462 1.23 27.04 39.40
N GLU A 463 0.65 28.13 39.91
CA GLU A 463 -0.80 28.34 39.99
C GLU A 463 -1.45 28.38 38.61
N SER A 464 -0.89 29.18 37.68
CA SER A 464 -1.39 29.26 36.30
C SER A 464 -1.40 27.90 35.61
N LEU A 465 -0.32 27.13 35.78
CA LEU A 465 -0.19 25.83 35.12
C LEU A 465 -1.01 24.73 35.81
N ASP A 466 -1.19 24.79 37.13
CA ASP A 466 -2.06 23.88 37.89
C ASP A 466 -3.53 24.03 37.49
N ASN A 467 -3.99 25.27 37.34
CA ASN A 467 -5.33 25.58 36.85
C ASN A 467 -5.50 25.09 35.40
N TRP A 468 -4.51 25.32 34.54
CA TRP A 468 -4.54 24.84 33.15
C TRP A 468 -4.59 23.30 33.06
N MET A 469 -3.82 22.62 33.91
CA MET A 469 -3.75 21.17 33.99
C MET A 469 -4.97 20.54 34.68
N GLY A 470 -5.77 21.33 35.41
CA GLY A 470 -6.96 20.88 36.11
C GLY A 470 -6.62 20.03 37.33
N MET A 471 -5.66 20.45 38.16
CA MET A 471 -5.15 19.64 39.28
C MET A 471 -6.25 19.18 40.26
N LYS A 472 -7.27 20.01 40.50
CA LYS A 472 -8.43 19.69 41.35
C LYS A 472 -9.30 18.53 40.83
N GLU A 473 -9.22 18.20 39.54
CA GLU A 473 -9.89 17.00 38.99
C GLU A 473 -9.19 15.71 39.43
N TYR A 474 -7.89 15.78 39.71
CA TYR A 474 -7.06 14.63 40.04
C TYR A 474 -6.79 14.52 41.53
N TYR A 475 -6.60 15.62 42.26
CA TYR A 475 -6.27 15.58 43.68
C TYR A 475 -7.35 16.25 44.52
N GLU A 476 -7.47 15.80 45.76
CA GLU A 476 -8.37 16.35 46.75
C GLU A 476 -7.61 17.37 47.61
N MET A 477 -8.24 18.49 47.93
CA MET A 477 -7.68 19.56 48.75
C MET A 477 -8.55 19.77 50.00
N ASP A 478 -7.93 20.12 51.12
CA ASP A 478 -8.63 20.61 52.30
C ASP A 478 -8.99 22.10 52.18
N ASP A 479 -9.67 22.63 53.20
CA ASP A 479 -10.07 24.04 53.29
C ASP A 479 -8.86 25.00 53.39
N ASP A 480 -7.68 24.49 53.79
CA ASP A 480 -6.42 25.23 53.92
C ASP A 480 -5.56 25.17 52.64
N ASN A 481 -6.10 24.63 51.54
CA ASN A 481 -5.44 24.40 50.26
C ASN A 481 -4.28 23.38 50.26
N ASN A 482 -4.21 22.48 51.23
CA ASN A 482 -3.25 21.37 51.21
C ASN A 482 -3.82 20.17 50.45
N TRP A 483 -2.96 19.46 49.72
CA TRP A 483 -3.33 18.21 49.05
C TRP A 483 -3.49 17.10 50.09
N ILE A 484 -4.68 16.54 50.22
CA ILE A 484 -4.99 15.50 51.23
C ILE A 484 -5.17 14.10 50.62
N GLY A 485 -5.44 14.02 49.32
CA GLY A 485 -5.85 12.78 48.70
C GLY A 485 -5.81 12.76 47.18
N VAL A 486 -6.07 11.56 46.65
CA VAL A 486 -6.04 11.26 45.22
C VAL A 486 -7.45 10.89 44.73
N ASN A 487 -8.04 11.70 43.85
CA ASN A 487 -9.33 11.37 43.25
C ASN A 487 -9.22 10.14 42.34
N PRO A 488 -10.23 9.25 42.28
CA PRO A 488 -10.23 8.10 41.39
C PRO A 488 -10.22 8.53 39.92
N ILE A 489 -9.40 7.87 39.11
CA ILE A 489 -9.26 8.17 37.69
C ILE A 489 -10.58 7.87 36.96
N THR A 490 -11.25 8.89 36.43
CA THR A 490 -12.47 8.69 35.63
C THR A 490 -12.21 7.89 34.34
N SER A 491 -13.20 7.12 33.88
CA SER A 491 -13.15 6.34 32.62
C SER A 491 -13.24 7.17 31.35
N HIS A 492 -13.44 8.49 31.47
CA HIS A 492 -13.52 9.39 30.31
C HIS A 492 -12.12 9.69 29.78
N LEU A 493 -12.00 9.65 28.45
CA LEU A 493 -10.76 9.96 27.75
C LEU A 493 -10.37 11.42 28.04
N GLY A 494 -9.30 11.61 28.81
CA GLY A 494 -8.81 12.96 29.12
C GLY A 494 -8.24 13.66 27.87
N GLU A 495 -8.43 14.97 27.75
CA GLU A 495 -7.82 15.75 26.69
C GLU A 495 -6.31 15.94 26.92
N SER A 496 -5.53 15.92 25.83
CA SER A 496 -4.09 16.21 25.92
C SER A 496 -3.89 17.69 26.27
N LYS A 497 -3.45 17.99 27.49
CA LYS A 497 -3.06 19.36 27.87
C LYS A 497 -1.74 19.73 27.17
N LYS A 498 -1.72 20.90 26.56
CA LYS A 498 -0.62 21.42 25.74
C LYS A 498 -0.14 22.76 26.30
N CYS A 499 1.08 23.14 26.00
CA CYS A 499 1.61 24.46 26.32
C CYS A 499 0.67 25.56 25.77
N PRO A 500 0.24 26.53 26.57
CA PRO A 500 -0.64 27.62 26.15
C PRO A 500 -0.09 28.43 24.95
N GLN A 501 1.23 28.64 24.90
CA GLN A 501 1.87 29.47 23.87
C GLN A 501 2.19 28.71 22.58
N CYS A 502 2.93 27.61 22.67
CA CYS A 502 3.40 26.87 21.47
C CYS A 502 2.59 25.61 21.15
N ARG A 503 1.60 25.24 21.97
CA ARG A 503 0.79 24.02 21.83
C ARG A 503 1.59 22.70 21.86
N SER A 504 2.85 22.74 22.30
CA SER A 504 3.66 21.53 22.50
C SER A 504 3.09 20.70 23.66
N PRO A 505 3.05 19.35 23.58
CA PRO A 505 2.53 18.51 24.66
C PRO A 505 3.33 18.70 25.96
N ILE A 506 2.62 18.89 27.09
CA ILE A 506 3.23 19.00 28.41
C ILE A 506 3.67 17.60 28.88
N LYS A 507 4.97 17.42 29.13
CA LYS A 507 5.60 16.14 29.50
C LYS A 507 6.80 16.40 30.42
N TYR A 508 7.19 15.39 31.19
CA TYR A 508 8.40 15.39 32.04
C TYR A 508 8.37 16.37 33.22
N ILE A 509 7.18 16.66 33.72
CA ILE A 509 6.98 17.37 35.00
C ILE A 509 6.27 16.39 35.91
N TYR A 510 6.87 16.09 37.06
CA TYR A 510 6.44 14.99 37.90
C TYR A 510 5.11 15.27 38.60
N ARG A 511 4.87 16.50 39.04
CA ARG A 511 3.61 17.05 39.59
C ARG A 511 2.40 16.72 38.71
N TYR A 512 2.54 16.91 37.41
CA TYR A 512 1.52 16.61 36.40
C TYR A 512 1.57 15.17 35.89
N GLY A 513 2.42 14.33 36.47
CA GLY A 513 2.62 12.94 36.09
C GLY A 513 1.33 12.14 36.11
N ARG A 514 0.44 12.40 37.07
CA ARG A 514 -0.84 11.69 37.16
C ARG A 514 -1.75 11.94 35.96
N ALA A 515 -2.00 13.21 35.63
CA ALA A 515 -2.82 13.60 34.47
C ALA A 515 -2.18 13.20 33.14
N THR A 516 -0.88 13.46 32.98
CA THR A 516 -0.14 13.17 31.73
C THR A 516 0.00 11.67 31.48
N LYS A 517 0.33 10.87 32.50
CA LYS A 517 0.44 9.40 32.37
C LYS A 517 -0.93 8.75 32.17
N LYS A 518 -2.00 9.25 32.79
CA LYS A 518 -3.39 8.82 32.50
C LYS A 518 -3.68 8.98 31.01
N HIS A 519 -3.46 10.18 30.48
CA HIS A 519 -3.70 10.46 29.06
C HIS A 519 -2.83 9.55 28.14
N VAL A 520 -1.56 9.31 28.50
CA VAL A 520 -0.70 8.38 27.74
C VAL A 520 -1.26 6.96 27.73
N LEU A 521 -1.75 6.46 28.87
CA LEU A 521 -2.34 5.13 29.02
C LEU A 521 -3.65 4.99 28.24
N ASP A 522 -4.53 5.99 28.34
CA ASP A 522 -5.75 6.15 27.54
C ASP A 522 -5.48 6.06 26.03
N VAL A 523 -4.49 6.83 25.57
CA VAL A 523 -4.07 6.82 24.17
C VAL A 523 -3.52 5.46 23.76
N GLN A 524 -2.72 4.79 24.61
CA GLN A 524 -2.23 3.43 24.30
C GLN A 524 -3.37 2.43 24.19
N ASN A 525 -4.36 2.50 25.08
CA ASN A 525 -5.51 1.61 25.03
C ASN A 525 -6.34 1.85 23.77
N LYS A 526 -6.60 3.11 23.41
CA LYS A 526 -7.32 3.44 22.17
C LYS A 526 -6.57 2.95 20.92
N LYS A 527 -5.24 3.05 20.88
CA LYS A 527 -4.42 2.47 19.80
C LYS A 527 -4.56 0.96 19.74
N PHE A 528 -4.46 0.29 20.89
CA PHE A 528 -4.61 -1.14 21.02
C PHE A 528 -5.97 -1.61 20.49
N LEU A 529 -7.07 -0.99 20.95
CA LEU A 529 -8.43 -1.31 20.52
C LEU A 529 -8.62 -1.07 19.02
N THR A 530 -8.15 0.07 18.50
CA THR A 530 -8.23 0.38 17.06
C THR A 530 -7.48 -0.66 16.23
N LYS A 531 -6.29 -1.09 16.69
CA LYS A 531 -5.51 -2.12 16.02
C LYS A 531 -6.25 -3.46 16.01
N CYS A 532 -6.81 -3.87 17.15
CA CYS A 532 -7.55 -5.12 17.25
C CYS A 532 -8.83 -5.10 16.38
N ASP A 533 -9.56 -3.98 16.32
CA ASP A 533 -10.73 -3.82 15.45
C ASP A 533 -10.37 -3.91 13.95
N ILE A 534 -9.26 -3.29 13.54
CA ILE A 534 -8.77 -3.40 12.15
C ILE A 534 -8.41 -4.85 11.81
N GLN A 535 -7.65 -5.52 12.68
CA GLN A 535 -7.26 -6.92 12.48
C GLN A 535 -8.48 -7.85 12.43
N LEU A 536 -9.47 -7.61 13.30
CA LEU A 536 -10.72 -8.35 13.32
C LEU A 536 -11.49 -8.19 12.01
N LYS A 537 -11.69 -6.96 11.52
CA LYS A 537 -12.38 -6.69 10.25
C LYS A 537 -11.67 -7.36 9.07
N GLU A 538 -10.35 -7.33 9.06
CA GLU A 538 -9.55 -8.03 8.06
C GLU A 538 -9.78 -9.56 8.11
N GLN A 539 -9.83 -10.15 9.31
CA GLN A 539 -10.10 -11.58 9.46
C GLN A 539 -11.54 -11.95 9.10
N ILE A 540 -12.53 -11.11 9.42
CA ILE A 540 -13.93 -11.32 9.02
C ILE A 540 -14.03 -11.36 7.49
N ASN A 541 -13.46 -10.37 6.79
CA ASN A 541 -13.46 -10.35 5.33
C ASN A 541 -12.69 -11.54 4.73
N SER A 542 -11.55 -11.90 5.34
CA SER A 542 -10.78 -13.07 4.93
C SER A 542 -11.56 -14.37 5.11
N THR A 543 -12.41 -14.46 6.15
CA THR A 543 -13.27 -15.63 6.40
C THR A 543 -14.32 -15.75 5.31
N THR A 544 -15.01 -14.65 4.96
CA THR A 544 -15.99 -14.64 3.87
C THR A 544 -15.37 -15.04 2.53
N ASN A 545 -14.16 -14.56 2.24
CA ASN A 545 -13.43 -14.96 1.03
C ASN A 545 -12.95 -16.42 1.07
N ALA A 546 -12.56 -16.92 2.25
CA ALA A 546 -12.17 -18.32 2.41
C ALA A 546 -13.35 -19.27 2.23
N THR A 547 -14.55 -18.91 2.71
CA THR A 547 -15.77 -19.71 2.54
C THR A 547 -16.20 -19.79 1.08
N THR A 548 -16.15 -18.68 0.32
CA THR A 548 -16.45 -18.70 -1.12
C THR A 548 -15.40 -19.49 -1.91
N HIS A 549 -14.12 -19.41 -1.51
CA HIS A 549 -13.06 -20.22 -2.12
C HIS A 549 -13.24 -21.72 -1.86
N LEU A 550 -13.65 -22.10 -0.64
CA LEU A 550 -13.98 -23.49 -0.29
C LEU A 550 -15.13 -24.03 -1.14
N GLU A 551 -16.19 -23.25 -1.33
CA GLU A 551 -17.32 -23.61 -2.20
C GLU A 551 -16.86 -23.93 -3.63
N SER A 552 -15.94 -23.14 -4.18
CA SER A 552 -15.39 -23.36 -5.53
C SER A 552 -14.58 -24.66 -5.64
N LYS A 553 -13.86 -25.05 -4.58
CA LYS A 553 -13.02 -26.25 -4.53
C LYS A 553 -13.74 -27.51 -4.06
N ARG A 554 -14.94 -27.36 -3.51
CA ARG A 554 -15.73 -28.44 -2.90
C ARG A 554 -15.90 -29.63 -3.84
N LYS A 555 -16.30 -29.40 -5.09
CA LYS A 555 -16.54 -30.48 -6.08
C LYS A 555 -15.29 -31.37 -6.25
N ARG A 556 -14.13 -30.75 -6.47
CA ARG A 556 -12.85 -31.44 -6.63
C ARG A 556 -12.48 -32.24 -5.37
N MET A 557 -12.67 -31.65 -4.18
CA MET A 557 -12.38 -32.33 -2.92
C MET A 557 -13.28 -33.56 -2.70
N LEU A 558 -14.58 -33.44 -3.01
CA LEU A 558 -15.52 -34.57 -2.93
C LEU A 558 -15.18 -35.68 -3.92
N GLU A 559 -14.79 -35.36 -5.15
CA GLU A 559 -14.29 -36.32 -6.14
C GLU A 559 -13.04 -37.04 -5.65
N GLU A 560 -12.10 -36.31 -5.04
CA GLU A 560 -10.88 -36.89 -4.49
C GLU A 560 -11.18 -37.84 -3.32
N ILE A 561 -12.12 -37.51 -2.42
CA ILE A 561 -12.49 -38.35 -1.25
C ILE A 561 -13.17 -39.68 -1.66
N LYS A 562 -13.86 -39.75 -2.80
CA LYS A 562 -14.49 -40.99 -3.29
C LYS A 562 -13.47 -42.11 -3.59
N ILE A 563 -12.22 -41.76 -3.84
CA ILE A 563 -11.18 -42.72 -4.23
C ILE A 563 -10.78 -43.55 -2.99
N PRO A 564 -10.99 -44.88 -2.99
CA PRO A 564 -10.71 -45.74 -1.85
C PRO A 564 -9.24 -45.63 -1.39
N PRO A 565 -8.97 -45.61 -0.07
CA PRO A 565 -7.60 -45.54 0.45
C PRO A 565 -6.79 -46.78 0.04
N LYS A 566 -5.64 -46.58 -0.61
CA LYS A 566 -4.63 -47.63 -0.78
C LYS A 566 -3.90 -47.83 0.54
N ILE A 567 -4.12 -48.95 1.22
CA ILE A 567 -3.41 -49.29 2.46
C ILE A 567 -1.92 -49.43 2.14
N LYS A 568 -1.08 -48.57 2.74
CA LYS A 568 0.38 -48.77 2.76
C LYS A 568 0.78 -49.18 4.17
N ARG A 569 1.60 -50.23 4.26
CA ARG A 569 2.22 -50.77 5.48
C ARG A 569 2.65 -49.65 6.43
N ASN A 570 2.26 -49.79 7.70
CA ASN A 570 2.78 -49.01 8.82
C ASN A 570 4.33 -49.04 8.78
N LYS A 571 4.94 -47.87 8.57
CA LYS A 571 6.23 -47.57 9.18
C LYS A 571 5.89 -46.84 10.46
N GLU A 572 6.33 -47.39 11.58
CA GLU A 572 6.40 -46.67 12.85
C GLU A 572 7.06 -45.32 12.59
N MET A 573 6.26 -44.26 12.56
CA MET A 573 6.77 -42.91 12.55
C MET A 573 7.02 -42.55 13.99
N ASN A 574 8.31 -42.51 14.33
CA ASN A 574 8.82 -41.84 15.51
C ASN A 574 8.49 -40.35 15.36
N ILE A 575 7.31 -39.93 15.84
CA ILE A 575 6.95 -38.52 15.91
C ILE A 575 7.69 -37.97 17.12
N MET A 576 8.84 -37.33 16.89
CA MET A 576 9.36 -36.37 17.85
C MET A 576 8.26 -35.33 18.07
N GLU A 577 7.67 -35.36 19.27
CA GLU A 577 6.81 -34.29 19.77
C GLU A 577 7.60 -32.98 19.72
N ARG A 578 7.32 -32.15 18.71
CA ARG A 578 7.55 -30.72 18.83
C ARG A 578 6.26 -30.15 19.37
N GLU A 579 6.19 -30.02 20.69
CA GLU A 579 5.17 -29.22 21.35
C GLU A 579 5.04 -27.87 20.62
N PRO A 580 3.82 -27.47 20.20
CA PRO A 580 3.59 -26.08 19.86
C PRO A 580 3.86 -25.26 21.12
N LYS A 581 4.80 -24.31 21.06
CA LYS A 581 5.05 -23.30 22.11
C LYS A 581 3.86 -22.32 22.22
N PHE A 582 2.65 -22.81 22.45
CA PHE A 582 1.43 -22.03 22.60
C PHE A 582 0.70 -22.49 23.86
N LYS A 583 0.67 -21.64 24.89
CA LYS A 583 -0.33 -21.76 25.96
C LYS A 583 -1.70 -21.62 25.30
N ALA A 584 -2.43 -22.72 25.16
CA ALA A 584 -3.78 -22.72 24.65
C ALA A 584 -4.68 -21.83 25.54
N ILE A 585 -5.59 -21.08 24.93
CA ILE A 585 -6.70 -20.48 25.67
C ILE A 585 -7.56 -21.65 26.14
N SER A 586 -7.75 -21.83 27.45
CA SER A 586 -8.51 -22.97 28.02
C SER A 586 -9.93 -23.10 27.47
N GLU A 587 -10.53 -21.99 27.03
CA GLU A 587 -11.90 -21.90 26.53
C GLU A 587 -12.04 -22.33 25.05
N VAL A 588 -10.98 -22.22 24.24
CA VAL A 588 -11.02 -22.45 22.79
C VAL A 588 -10.26 -23.71 22.43
N ILE A 589 -10.88 -24.54 21.59
CA ILE A 589 -10.32 -25.85 21.23
C ILE A 589 -9.11 -25.73 20.29
N PRO A 590 -8.02 -26.48 20.52
CA PRO A 590 -6.87 -26.50 19.63
C PRO A 590 -7.21 -26.92 18.20
N THR A 591 -6.55 -26.30 17.21
CA THR A 591 -6.78 -26.62 15.78
C THR A 591 -6.44 -28.07 15.41
N GLU A 592 -5.68 -28.75 16.25
CA GLU A 592 -5.27 -30.16 16.08
C GLU A 592 -6.46 -31.12 16.02
N GLN A 593 -7.57 -30.80 16.69
CA GLN A 593 -8.81 -31.60 16.65
C GLN A 593 -9.50 -31.56 15.28
N TYR A 594 -9.15 -30.60 14.41
CA TYR A 594 -9.68 -30.51 13.04
C TYR A 594 -8.72 -31.08 11.99
N THR A 595 -7.45 -31.31 12.34
CA THR A 595 -6.41 -31.74 11.39
C THR A 595 -5.90 -33.15 11.63
N SER A 596 -5.95 -33.66 12.87
CA SER A 596 -5.42 -34.99 13.24
C SER A 596 -6.57 -36.00 13.34
N LEU A 597 -7.28 -36.18 12.23
CA LEU A 597 -8.52 -36.95 12.18
C LEU A 597 -8.31 -38.46 12.38
N GLU A 598 -7.16 -39.00 12.00
CA GLU A 598 -6.80 -40.40 12.24
C GLU A 598 -6.67 -40.68 13.74
N LYS A 599 -5.94 -39.82 14.46
CA LYS A 599 -5.68 -39.95 15.90
C LYS A 599 -6.97 -39.89 16.73
N TYR A 600 -7.90 -39.00 16.39
CA TYR A 600 -9.07 -38.71 17.22
C TYR A 600 -10.37 -39.38 16.75
N TYR A 601 -10.51 -39.67 15.45
CA TYR A 601 -11.77 -40.16 14.88
C TYR A 601 -11.58 -41.38 13.96
N HIS A 602 -10.38 -41.96 13.89
CA HIS A 602 -10.06 -43.11 13.05
C HIS A 602 -10.40 -42.89 11.57
N ILE A 603 -10.25 -41.66 11.07
CA ILE A 603 -10.39 -41.33 9.65
C ILE A 603 -9.04 -41.60 8.95
N PRO A 604 -9.00 -42.30 7.80
CA PRO A 604 -7.73 -42.64 7.12
C PRO A 604 -6.84 -41.42 6.83
N THR A 605 -5.52 -41.61 6.92
CA THR A 605 -4.50 -40.58 6.56
C THR A 605 -4.72 -39.95 5.18
N THR A 606 -5.15 -40.73 4.20
CA THR A 606 -5.44 -40.22 2.84
C THR A 606 -6.59 -39.21 2.83
N HIS A 607 -7.65 -39.48 3.60
CA HIS A 607 -8.78 -38.58 3.77
C HIS A 607 -8.37 -37.36 4.61
N GLU A 608 -7.57 -37.57 5.65
CA GLU A 608 -7.04 -36.51 6.49
C GLU A 608 -6.18 -35.51 5.70
N GLU A 609 -5.25 -35.96 4.86
CA GLU A 609 -4.40 -35.09 4.04
C GLU A 609 -5.22 -34.22 3.08
N ARG A 610 -6.22 -34.83 2.43
CA ARG A 610 -7.14 -34.12 1.51
C ARG A 610 -7.99 -33.11 2.25
N TRP A 611 -8.56 -33.50 3.39
CA TRP A 611 -9.33 -32.63 4.27
C TRP A 611 -8.51 -31.45 4.77
N ARG A 612 -7.31 -31.71 5.29
CA ARG A 612 -6.40 -30.69 5.80
C ARG A 612 -6.08 -29.65 4.72
N LYS A 613 -5.76 -30.08 3.50
CA LYS A 613 -5.52 -29.16 2.36
C LYS A 613 -6.74 -28.31 2.01
N HIS A 614 -7.95 -28.87 2.14
CA HIS A 614 -9.19 -28.15 1.89
C HIS A 614 -9.41 -27.04 2.93
N ILE A 615 -9.30 -27.35 4.22
CA ILE A 615 -9.65 -26.42 5.31
C ILE A 615 -8.49 -25.55 5.83
N GLU A 616 -7.24 -25.74 5.38
CA GLU A 616 -6.06 -25.05 5.95
C GLU A 616 -6.19 -23.52 5.94
N VAL A 617 -6.85 -22.94 4.92
CA VAL A 617 -7.08 -21.49 4.84
C VAL A 617 -7.94 -21.01 6.02
N LEU A 618 -9.02 -21.73 6.35
CA LEU A 618 -9.85 -21.42 7.51
C LEU A 618 -9.09 -21.61 8.83
N LEU A 619 -8.30 -22.67 8.95
CA LEU A 619 -7.51 -22.91 10.15
C LEU A 619 -6.41 -21.87 10.35
N ALA A 620 -5.81 -21.34 9.28
CA ALA A 620 -4.88 -20.23 9.37
C ALA A 620 -5.54 -18.97 9.93
N ILE A 621 -6.79 -18.66 9.53
CA ILE A 621 -7.58 -17.56 10.07
C ILE A 621 -7.95 -17.85 11.53
N TYR A 622 -8.38 -19.07 11.86
CA TYR A 622 -8.68 -19.50 13.23
C TYR A 622 -7.50 -19.25 14.18
N ARG A 623 -6.28 -19.64 13.78
CA ARG A 623 -5.06 -19.39 14.59
C ARG A 623 -4.77 -17.90 14.78
N LYS A 624 -5.04 -17.06 13.78
CA LYS A 624 -4.91 -15.60 13.89
C LYS A 624 -5.95 -15.02 14.86
N LEU A 625 -7.19 -15.47 14.81
CA LEU A 625 -8.26 -15.05 15.73
C LEU A 625 -7.96 -15.47 17.17
N MET A 626 -7.42 -16.68 17.40
CA MET A 626 -6.97 -17.09 18.74
C MET A 626 -5.90 -16.15 19.30
N ARG A 627 -4.93 -15.72 18.49
CA ARG A 627 -3.90 -14.75 18.91
C ARG A 627 -4.52 -13.40 19.26
N LEU A 628 -5.51 -12.96 18.48
CA LEU A 628 -6.23 -11.72 18.74
C LEU A 628 -7.01 -11.79 20.06
N MET A 629 -7.72 -12.89 20.32
CA MET A 629 -8.41 -13.12 21.60
C MET A 629 -7.45 -13.18 22.79
N LEU A 630 -6.28 -13.80 22.63
CA LEU A 630 -5.28 -13.82 23.71
C LEU A 630 -4.76 -12.41 24.02
N ALA A 631 -4.55 -11.60 22.98
CA ALA A 631 -4.10 -10.22 23.15
C ALA A 631 -5.15 -9.37 23.89
N THR A 632 -6.45 -9.54 23.59
CA THR A 632 -7.53 -8.77 24.25
C THR A 632 -7.67 -9.08 25.74
N LYS A 633 -7.19 -10.24 26.21
CA LYS A 633 -7.12 -10.57 27.64
C LYS A 633 -6.03 -9.83 28.41
N SER A 634 -5.11 -9.16 27.72
CA SER A 634 -3.97 -8.44 28.31
C SER A 634 -3.84 -7.01 27.72
N PRO A 635 -4.87 -6.16 27.86
CA PRO A 635 -4.82 -4.79 27.36
C PRO A 635 -3.80 -3.94 28.16
N PRO A 636 -3.31 -2.81 27.60
CA PRO A 636 -2.33 -1.96 28.28
C PRO A 636 -2.73 -1.52 29.69
N TYR A 637 -4.02 -1.25 29.93
CA TYR A 637 -4.53 -0.92 31.26
C TYR A 637 -4.38 -2.06 32.27
N LYS A 638 -4.60 -3.31 31.84
CA LYS A 638 -4.47 -4.48 32.73
C LYS A 638 -3.02 -4.71 33.10
N LEU A 639 -2.11 -4.63 32.12
CA LEU A 639 -0.68 -4.75 32.37
C LEU A 639 -0.17 -3.64 33.29
N ALA A 640 -0.65 -2.40 33.10
CA ALA A 640 -0.34 -1.27 33.97
C ALA A 640 -0.86 -1.47 35.40
N TYR A 641 -2.09 -1.95 35.54
CA TYR A 641 -2.72 -2.26 36.82
C TYR A 641 -1.99 -3.40 37.56
N GLU A 642 -1.72 -4.51 36.89
CA GLU A 642 -0.99 -5.66 37.45
C GLU A 642 0.42 -5.27 37.90
N ALA A 643 1.13 -4.45 37.10
CA ALA A 643 2.44 -3.93 37.47
C ALA A 643 2.37 -3.00 38.69
N ALA A 644 1.34 -2.15 38.78
CA ALA A 644 1.12 -1.25 39.90
C ALA A 644 0.82 -1.99 41.21
N VAL A 645 -0.10 -2.96 41.15
CA VAL A 645 -0.48 -3.81 42.30
C VAL A 645 0.74 -4.59 42.79
N SER A 646 1.47 -5.24 41.88
CA SER A 646 2.62 -6.07 42.25
C SER A 646 3.70 -5.24 42.96
N ARG A 647 4.01 -4.05 42.44
CA ARG A 647 5.02 -3.16 43.04
C ARG A 647 4.61 -2.56 44.38
N LEU A 648 3.38 -2.09 44.51
CA LEU A 648 2.90 -1.57 45.80
C LEU A 648 2.86 -2.66 46.87
N TYR A 649 2.49 -3.88 46.49
CA TYR A 649 2.53 -5.02 47.39
C TYR A 649 3.96 -5.36 47.81
N GLU A 650 4.92 -5.35 46.88
CA GLU A 650 6.35 -5.52 47.17
C GLU A 650 6.88 -4.43 48.13
N SER A 651 6.56 -3.15 47.89
CA SER A 651 7.01 -2.07 48.78
C SER A 651 6.43 -2.17 50.20
N LYS A 652 5.22 -2.69 50.35
CA LYS A 652 4.56 -2.88 51.66
C LYS A 652 5.00 -4.15 52.40
N THR A 653 5.59 -5.10 51.70
CA THR A 653 6.07 -6.37 52.26
C THR A 653 7.56 -6.34 52.61
N GLN A 654 8.32 -5.37 52.07
CA GLN A 654 9.67 -5.08 52.55
C GLN A 654 9.62 -4.59 54.01
N ILE A 655 10.28 -5.33 54.89
CA ILE A 655 10.40 -5.01 56.31
C ILE A 655 11.33 -3.80 56.44
N ASN A 656 10.83 -2.68 56.96
CA ASN A 656 11.66 -1.54 57.32
C ASN A 656 12.44 -1.87 58.60
N MET A 657 13.78 -1.80 58.58
CA MET A 657 14.63 -2.07 59.75
C MET A 657 14.34 -1.09 60.90
N ASP A 658 13.82 0.11 60.60
CA ASP A 658 13.42 1.10 61.61
C ASP A 658 12.13 0.71 62.37
N ASP A 659 11.20 -0.01 61.73
CA ASP A 659 10.00 -0.56 62.38
C ASP A 659 10.34 -1.76 63.27
N LEU A 660 11.40 -2.51 62.95
CA LEU A 660 11.91 -3.58 63.79
C LEU A 660 12.53 -3.04 65.08
N VAL A 661 13.16 -1.86 65.03
CA VAL A 661 13.79 -1.22 66.20
C VAL A 661 12.76 -0.53 67.10
N LYS A 662 11.72 0.11 66.53
CA LYS A 662 10.64 0.75 67.30
C LYS A 662 9.69 -0.22 68.00
N ASN A 663 9.50 -1.43 67.46
CA ASN A 663 8.55 -2.41 67.98
C ASN A 663 9.17 -3.43 68.96
N LEU A 664 10.44 -3.26 69.37
CA LEU A 664 11.09 -4.14 70.34
C LEU A 664 10.49 -4.07 71.75
N GLU A 665 9.75 -3.01 72.09
CA GLU A 665 9.18 -2.85 73.45
C GLU A 665 7.75 -3.36 73.59
N THR A 666 7.03 -3.61 72.48
CA THR A 666 5.66 -4.13 72.53
C THR A 666 5.35 -4.98 71.30
N THR A 667 5.46 -6.30 71.45
CA THR A 667 4.56 -7.37 70.92
C THR A 667 5.29 -8.63 70.45
N ASN A 668 4.67 -9.77 70.73
CA ASN A 668 5.16 -11.13 70.49
C ASN A 668 5.42 -11.43 69.01
N ILE A 669 6.53 -12.11 68.74
CA ILE A 669 7.09 -12.46 67.42
C ILE A 669 6.23 -13.49 66.63
N SER A 670 5.09 -13.95 67.16
CA SER A 670 4.24 -14.96 66.51
C SER A 670 3.17 -14.42 65.55
N ASP A 671 2.97 -13.11 65.44
CA ASP A 671 1.85 -12.51 64.68
C ASP A 671 2.23 -11.92 63.30
N TYR A 672 3.46 -12.12 62.83
CA TYR A 672 3.98 -11.39 61.68
C TYR A 672 3.51 -11.90 60.29
N ASP A 673 2.84 -13.05 60.20
CA ASP A 673 2.59 -13.67 58.87
C ASP A 673 1.31 -14.52 58.74
N SER A 674 0.17 -14.01 59.24
CA SER A 674 -1.13 -14.66 59.01
C SER A 674 -1.61 -14.46 57.55
N PRO A 675 -2.11 -15.52 56.85
CA PRO A 675 -2.73 -15.42 55.53
C PRO A 675 -3.88 -14.40 55.45
N VAL A 676 -4.53 -14.12 56.58
CA VAL A 676 -5.59 -13.12 56.69
C VAL A 676 -5.02 -11.70 56.57
N ARG A 677 -3.88 -11.42 57.21
CA ARG A 677 -3.22 -10.11 57.16
C ARG A 677 -2.61 -9.84 55.78
N GLN A 678 -2.10 -10.87 55.10
CA GLN A 678 -1.67 -10.78 53.69
C GLN A 678 -2.85 -10.48 52.75
N ARG A 679 -4.02 -11.09 52.97
CA ARG A 679 -5.25 -10.78 52.21
C ARG A 679 -5.75 -9.34 52.45
N VAL A 680 -5.74 -8.87 53.69
CA VAL A 680 -6.12 -7.48 54.03
C VAL A 680 -5.13 -6.49 53.40
N LYS A 681 -3.82 -6.70 53.54
CA LYS A 681 -2.79 -5.88 52.88
C LYS A 681 -2.94 -5.87 51.35
N PHE A 682 -3.28 -7.01 50.74
CA PHE A 682 -3.55 -7.09 49.31
C PHE A 682 -4.82 -6.30 48.94
N GLN A 683 -5.90 -6.40 49.72
CA GLN A 683 -7.12 -5.61 49.51
C GLN A 683 -6.90 -4.10 49.66
N GLU A 684 -6.12 -3.67 50.66
CA GLU A 684 -5.69 -2.27 50.83
C GLU A 684 -4.88 -1.79 49.62
N THR A 685 -3.96 -2.64 49.12
CA THR A 685 -3.16 -2.35 47.91
C THR A 685 -4.05 -2.15 46.68
N LEU A 686 -5.12 -2.93 46.53
CA LEU A 686 -6.07 -2.78 45.41
C LEU A 686 -6.83 -1.44 45.47
N ALA A 687 -7.11 -0.92 46.67
CA ALA A 687 -7.78 0.37 46.86
C ALA A 687 -6.85 1.57 46.57
N GLU A 688 -5.56 1.43 46.86
CA GLU A 688 -4.56 2.52 46.74
C GLU A 688 -3.99 2.73 45.34
N VAL A 689 -4.04 1.73 44.45
CA VAL A 689 -3.47 1.82 43.09
C VAL A 689 -4.03 3.00 42.29
N GLY A 690 -5.21 3.53 42.67
CA GLY A 690 -5.76 4.77 42.11
C GLY A 690 -6.16 4.70 40.63
N ILE A 691 -5.96 3.53 39.98
CA ILE A 691 -6.42 3.18 38.63
C ILE A 691 -7.65 2.29 38.78
N ILE A 692 -8.72 2.58 38.02
CA ILE A 692 -9.87 1.69 37.95
C ILE A 692 -9.43 0.33 37.39
N ALA A 693 -9.80 -0.77 38.08
CA ALA A 693 -9.59 -2.12 37.59
C ALA A 693 -10.14 -2.24 36.16
N PRO A 694 -9.32 -2.64 35.18
CA PRO A 694 -9.75 -2.63 33.79
C PRO A 694 -10.90 -3.60 33.61
N LYS A 695 -12.07 -3.08 33.22
CA LYS A 695 -13.05 -3.89 32.51
C LYS A 695 -12.41 -4.24 31.18
N VAL A 696 -12.14 -5.53 30.96
CA VAL A 696 -11.72 -6.05 29.65
C VAL A 696 -12.63 -5.43 28.60
N ASP A 697 -12.10 -4.94 27.47
CA ASP A 697 -12.97 -4.55 26.37
C ASP A 697 -13.51 -5.84 25.73
N VAL A 698 -14.59 -6.34 26.34
CA VAL A 698 -15.20 -7.64 26.06
C VAL A 698 -15.73 -7.69 24.63
N ARG A 699 -15.99 -6.54 24.00
CA ARG A 699 -16.55 -6.47 22.65
C ARG A 699 -15.67 -7.16 21.62
N VAL A 700 -14.40 -6.75 21.50
CA VAL A 700 -13.50 -7.29 20.47
C VAL A 700 -13.22 -8.77 20.71
N TYR A 701 -13.16 -9.17 21.99
CA TYR A 701 -13.06 -10.56 22.40
C TYR A 701 -14.26 -11.38 21.92
N LEU A 702 -15.49 -10.93 22.19
CA LEU A 702 -16.71 -11.61 21.78
C LEU A 702 -16.86 -11.65 20.25
N ASP A 703 -16.59 -10.55 19.55
CA ASP A 703 -16.67 -10.50 18.08
C ASP A 703 -15.66 -11.47 17.42
N ALA A 704 -14.43 -11.56 17.95
CA ALA A 704 -13.45 -12.55 17.50
C ALA A 704 -13.92 -13.99 17.79
N PHE A 705 -14.55 -14.21 18.95
CA PHE A 705 -15.09 -15.51 19.32
C PHE A 705 -16.25 -15.94 18.42
N PHE A 706 -17.15 -15.01 18.06
CA PHE A 706 -18.18 -15.25 17.04
C PHE A 706 -17.59 -15.62 15.68
N CYS A 707 -16.52 -14.95 15.26
CA CYS A 707 -15.85 -15.30 14.01
C CYS A 707 -15.27 -16.72 14.04
N ILE A 708 -14.72 -17.14 15.19
CA ILE A 708 -14.30 -18.53 15.42
C ILE A 708 -15.48 -19.51 15.29
N VAL A 709 -16.63 -19.19 15.90
CA VAL A 709 -17.84 -20.01 15.77
C VAL A 709 -18.29 -20.10 14.30
N ASN A 710 -18.24 -19.00 13.55
CA ASN A 710 -18.59 -19.00 12.13
C ASN A 710 -17.65 -19.88 11.30
N ILE A 711 -16.34 -19.90 11.60
CA ILE A 711 -15.40 -20.84 10.99
C ILE A 711 -15.77 -22.29 11.33
N GLN A 712 -16.13 -22.58 12.58
CA GLN A 712 -16.57 -23.93 12.97
C GLN A 712 -17.86 -24.33 12.26
N LYS A 713 -18.83 -23.41 12.10
CA LYS A 713 -20.06 -23.63 11.33
C LYS A 713 -19.76 -23.92 9.86
N ALA A 714 -18.79 -23.21 9.26
CA ALA A 714 -18.33 -23.49 7.89
C ALA A 714 -17.68 -24.88 7.78
N ILE A 715 -16.83 -25.25 8.75
CA ILE A 715 -16.24 -26.60 8.83
C ILE A 715 -17.34 -27.66 8.93
N PHE A 716 -18.33 -27.47 9.81
CA PHE A 716 -19.48 -28.37 9.96
C PHE A 716 -20.28 -28.52 8.67
N HIS A 717 -20.49 -27.42 7.93
CA HIS A 717 -21.13 -27.45 6.64
C HIS A 717 -20.37 -28.33 5.63
N GLU A 718 -19.04 -28.19 5.57
CA GLU A 718 -18.20 -29.04 4.70
C GLU A 718 -18.26 -30.51 5.13
N VAL A 719 -18.20 -30.82 6.43
CA VAL A 719 -18.37 -32.20 6.94
C VAL A 719 -19.70 -32.80 6.50
N SER A 720 -20.78 -32.03 6.60
CA SER A 720 -22.13 -32.46 6.19
C SER A 720 -22.26 -32.77 4.70
N LYS A 721 -21.36 -32.23 3.86
CA LYS A 721 -21.29 -32.52 2.41
C LYS A 721 -20.41 -33.72 2.08
N VAL A 722 -19.48 -34.10 2.95
CA VAL A 722 -18.61 -35.27 2.75
C VAL A 722 -19.37 -36.58 3.01
N ILE A 723 -20.22 -36.62 4.03
CA ILE A 723 -20.89 -37.85 4.49
C ILE A 723 -21.73 -38.54 3.38
N PRO A 724 -22.54 -37.83 2.56
CA PRO A 724 -23.34 -38.47 1.50
C PRO A 724 -22.51 -39.13 0.39
N GLU A 725 -21.27 -38.68 0.16
CA GLU A 725 -20.42 -39.18 -0.91
C GLU A 725 -19.64 -40.46 -0.53
N LEU A 726 -19.74 -40.88 0.75
CA LEU A 726 -19.04 -42.06 1.27
C LEU A 726 -19.99 -43.26 1.35
N PRO A 727 -19.55 -44.46 0.88
CA PRO A 727 -20.37 -45.66 1.00
C PRO A 727 -20.63 -46.02 2.46
N LYS A 728 -21.85 -46.49 2.76
CA LYS A 728 -22.29 -46.87 4.12
C LYS A 728 -21.42 -47.99 4.71
N GLU A 729 -20.99 -48.93 3.87
CA GLU A 729 -20.08 -50.01 4.21
C GLU A 729 -18.95 -50.08 3.18
N THR A 730 -17.70 -50.18 3.64
CA THR A 730 -16.54 -50.45 2.77
C THR A 730 -15.88 -51.74 3.24
N LEU A 731 -15.74 -52.71 2.32
CA LEU A 731 -14.99 -53.93 2.57
C LEU A 731 -13.51 -53.61 2.40
N VAL A 732 -12.73 -53.79 3.46
CA VAL A 732 -11.30 -53.57 3.45
C VAL A 732 -10.63 -54.92 3.68
N GLU A 733 -9.83 -55.37 2.72
CA GLU A 733 -9.02 -56.59 2.87
C GLU A 733 -7.79 -56.27 3.73
N VAL A 734 -7.73 -56.86 4.92
CA VAL A 734 -6.58 -56.78 5.83
C VAL A 734 -6.16 -58.19 6.18
N GLU A 735 -4.93 -58.56 5.79
CA GLU A 735 -4.26 -59.81 6.20
C GLU A 735 -5.14 -61.07 6.07
N ALA A 736 -5.65 -61.34 4.87
CA ALA A 736 -6.49 -62.50 4.55
C ALA A 736 -7.84 -62.57 5.31
N SER A 737 -8.29 -61.46 5.90
CA SER A 737 -9.64 -61.29 6.46
C SER A 737 -10.31 -60.03 5.88
N VAL A 738 -11.61 -60.11 5.60
CA VAL A 738 -12.39 -58.95 5.11
C VAL A 738 -12.96 -58.21 6.33
N GLN A 739 -12.37 -57.07 6.68
CA GLN A 739 -12.91 -56.20 7.72
C GLN A 739 -13.93 -55.22 7.13
N ARG A 740 -15.12 -55.16 7.74
CA ARG A 740 -16.13 -54.13 7.43
C ARG A 740 -15.78 -52.86 8.18
N VAL A 741 -15.31 -51.84 7.47
CA VAL A 741 -15.05 -50.51 8.05
C VAL A 741 -16.06 -49.52 7.48
N SER A 742 -16.82 -48.86 8.36
CA SER A 742 -17.74 -47.80 7.95
C SER A 742 -17.07 -46.43 8.12
N TYR A 743 -16.38 -45.97 7.06
CA TYR A 743 -15.80 -44.62 7.05
C TYR A 743 -16.87 -43.54 7.19
N ASN A 744 -18.09 -43.80 6.71
CA ASN A 744 -19.25 -42.93 6.88
C ASN A 744 -19.53 -42.65 8.38
N LYS A 745 -19.52 -43.69 9.23
CA LYS A 745 -19.73 -43.57 10.69
C LYS A 745 -18.65 -42.71 11.37
N ASN A 746 -17.40 -42.82 10.93
CA ASN A 746 -16.29 -42.03 11.50
C ASN A 746 -16.45 -40.53 11.19
N TRP A 747 -16.91 -40.18 9.98
CA TRP A 747 -17.23 -38.80 9.61
C TRP A 747 -18.46 -38.25 10.32
N ILE A 748 -19.48 -39.08 10.59
CA ILE A 748 -20.63 -38.69 11.43
C ILE A 748 -20.16 -38.35 12.86
N ASN A 749 -19.32 -39.20 13.46
CA ASN A 749 -18.75 -38.94 14.79
C ASN A 749 -17.93 -37.64 14.83
N PHE A 750 -17.17 -37.36 13.77
CA PHE A 750 -16.47 -36.08 13.64
C PHE A 750 -17.46 -34.91 13.57
N GLY A 751 -18.53 -35.02 12.77
CA GLY A 751 -19.61 -34.03 12.71
C GLY A 751 -20.26 -33.75 14.07
N GLU A 752 -20.62 -34.79 14.82
CA GLU A 752 -21.16 -34.68 16.19
C GLU A 752 -20.18 -33.99 17.14
N ARG A 753 -18.88 -34.30 17.02
CA ARG A 753 -17.87 -33.59 17.82
C ARG A 753 -17.86 -32.11 17.46
N VAL A 754 -17.85 -31.74 16.17
CA VAL A 754 -17.90 -30.33 15.76
C VAL A 754 -19.14 -29.63 16.32
N ILE A 755 -20.32 -30.28 16.28
CA ILE A 755 -21.55 -29.75 16.89
C ILE A 755 -21.35 -29.46 18.39
N ALA A 756 -20.82 -30.42 19.15
CA ALA A 756 -20.56 -30.24 20.57
C ALA A 756 -19.58 -29.08 20.86
N THR A 757 -18.58 -28.90 19.99
CA THR A 757 -17.62 -27.79 20.13
C THR A 757 -18.25 -26.41 19.87
N ILE A 758 -19.14 -26.31 18.88
CA ILE A 758 -19.84 -25.05 18.56
C ILE A 758 -20.76 -24.67 19.71
N ARG A 759 -21.54 -25.63 20.24
CA ARG A 759 -22.41 -25.43 21.40
C ARG A 759 -21.63 -24.90 22.60
N LYS A 760 -20.54 -25.57 22.97
CA LYS A 760 -19.67 -25.15 24.09
C LYS A 760 -19.15 -23.72 23.93
N HIS A 761 -18.73 -23.34 22.72
CA HIS A 761 -18.24 -21.99 22.47
C HIS A 761 -19.36 -20.94 22.52
N LEU A 762 -20.54 -21.23 21.98
CA LEU A 762 -21.71 -20.33 22.08
C LEU A 762 -22.16 -20.15 23.53
N ASP A 763 -22.21 -21.21 24.32
CA ASP A 763 -22.51 -21.14 25.76
C ASP A 763 -21.47 -20.26 26.49
N SER A 764 -20.19 -20.42 26.17
CA SER A 764 -19.12 -19.59 26.74
C SER A 764 -19.29 -18.10 26.38
N ILE A 765 -19.73 -17.79 25.15
CA ILE A 765 -20.05 -16.42 24.72
C ILE A 765 -21.23 -15.88 25.52
N ILE A 766 -22.28 -16.67 25.75
CA ILE A 766 -23.45 -16.30 26.54
C ILE A 766 -23.05 -15.99 27.98
N THR A 767 -22.29 -16.88 28.64
CA THR A 767 -21.82 -16.68 30.02
C THR A 767 -21.00 -15.41 30.16
N VAL A 768 -19.99 -15.22 29.31
CA VAL A 768 -19.14 -14.01 29.33
C VAL A 768 -19.96 -12.75 29.05
N SER A 769 -20.95 -12.82 28.16
CA SER A 769 -21.85 -11.68 27.87
C SER A 769 -22.76 -11.33 29.06
N GLN A 770 -23.25 -12.34 29.80
CA GLN A 770 -24.05 -12.15 31.00
C GLN A 770 -23.24 -11.54 32.14
N GLU A 771 -22.07 -12.10 32.45
CA GLU A 771 -21.17 -11.63 33.52
C GLU A 771 -20.75 -10.16 33.32
N ASN A 772 -20.56 -9.75 32.07
CA ASN A 772 -20.10 -8.40 31.71
C ASN A 772 -21.23 -7.45 31.27
N GLN A 773 -22.50 -7.86 31.34
CA GLN A 773 -23.68 -7.09 30.96
C GLN A 773 -23.71 -6.63 29.48
N TYR A 774 -23.10 -7.38 28.56
CA TYR A 774 -23.12 -7.11 27.11
C TYR A 774 -24.39 -7.66 26.45
N ARG A 775 -25.50 -6.95 26.60
CA ARG A 775 -26.85 -7.39 26.14
C ARG A 775 -26.93 -7.69 24.64
N ARG A 776 -26.23 -6.93 23.79
CA ARG A 776 -26.25 -7.14 22.33
C ARG A 776 -25.66 -8.50 21.95
N HIS A 777 -24.48 -8.81 22.47
CA HIS A 777 -23.80 -10.07 22.22
C HIS A 777 -24.53 -11.25 22.84
N LEU A 778 -25.18 -11.04 24.00
CA LEU A 778 -26.07 -12.03 24.60
C LEU A 778 -27.21 -12.42 23.65
N VAL A 779 -27.95 -11.44 23.11
CA VAL A 779 -29.05 -11.71 22.15
C VAL A 779 -28.52 -12.42 20.90
N LEU A 780 -27.43 -11.92 20.32
CA LEU A 780 -26.85 -12.53 19.11
C LEU A 780 -26.39 -13.96 19.38
N ALA A 781 -25.76 -14.24 20.51
CA ALA A 781 -25.25 -15.58 20.83
C ALA A 781 -26.41 -16.57 21.05
N SER A 782 -27.44 -16.15 21.76
CA SER A 782 -28.62 -16.99 22.00
C SER A 782 -29.40 -17.29 20.71
N LEU A 783 -29.53 -16.32 19.79
CA LEU A 783 -30.12 -16.55 18.47
C LEU A 783 -29.24 -17.47 17.60
N GLU A 784 -27.93 -17.25 17.60
CA GLU A 784 -26.98 -18.10 16.85
C GLU A 784 -26.93 -19.54 17.37
N LEU A 785 -27.18 -19.75 18.67
CA LEU A 785 -27.33 -21.07 19.30
C LEU A 785 -28.64 -21.72 18.85
N ALA A 786 -29.77 -21.02 18.97
CA ALA A 786 -31.08 -21.49 18.51
C ALA A 786 -31.06 -21.92 17.03
N GLU A 787 -30.56 -21.07 16.13
CA GLU A 787 -30.41 -21.39 14.69
C GLU A 787 -29.51 -22.61 14.44
N PHE A 788 -28.44 -22.75 15.23
CA PHE A 788 -27.50 -23.86 15.06
C PHE A 788 -28.06 -25.18 15.60
N GLU A 789 -28.78 -25.16 16.73
CA GLU A 789 -29.45 -26.34 17.29
C GLU A 789 -30.43 -26.96 16.30
N VAL A 790 -31.25 -26.14 15.61
CA VAL A 790 -32.14 -26.65 14.56
C VAL A 790 -31.34 -27.41 13.48
N LYS A 791 -30.20 -26.87 13.04
CA LYS A 791 -29.34 -27.51 12.05
C LYS A 791 -28.68 -28.79 12.58
N ALA A 792 -28.27 -28.80 13.84
CA ALA A 792 -27.68 -29.96 14.51
C ALA A 792 -28.70 -31.10 14.64
N GLU A 793 -29.94 -30.81 15.03
CA GLU A 793 -31.00 -31.82 15.11
C GLU A 793 -31.41 -32.33 13.73
N ARG A 794 -31.48 -31.46 12.71
CA ARG A 794 -31.66 -31.91 11.31
C ARG A 794 -30.55 -32.87 10.86
N PHE A 795 -29.31 -32.62 11.26
CA PHE A 795 -28.19 -33.51 10.97
C PHE A 795 -28.36 -34.89 11.65
N ARG A 796 -28.78 -34.91 12.92
CA ARG A 796 -29.06 -36.16 13.68
C ARG A 796 -30.22 -36.96 13.08
N LEU A 797 -31.26 -36.29 12.58
CA LEU A 797 -32.37 -36.95 11.88
C LEU A 797 -31.94 -37.57 10.54
N LYS A 798 -31.05 -36.92 9.80
CA LYS A 798 -30.49 -37.46 8.53
C LYS A 798 -29.52 -38.61 8.77
N HIS A 799 -28.80 -38.58 9.89
CA HIS A 799 -27.77 -39.56 10.23
C HIS A 799 -28.02 -40.17 11.62
N PRO A 800 -29.10 -40.96 11.78
CA PRO A 800 -29.47 -41.50 13.08
C PRO A 800 -28.39 -42.46 13.62
N PRO A 801 -28.06 -42.43 14.93
CA PRO A 801 -27.02 -43.26 15.52
C PRO A 801 -27.23 -44.77 15.32
N THR A 802 -28.50 -45.17 15.25
CA THR A 802 -28.96 -46.56 15.06
C THR A 802 -29.22 -46.92 13.60
N GLY A 803 -28.97 -46.01 12.64
CA GLY A 803 -29.26 -46.21 11.22
C GLY A 803 -30.73 -46.02 10.83
N THR A 804 -31.65 -46.07 11.80
CA THR A 804 -33.08 -45.76 11.65
C THR A 804 -33.53 -44.74 12.70
N VAL A 805 -34.50 -43.89 12.34
CA VAL A 805 -35.14 -42.96 13.29
C VAL A 805 -35.96 -43.78 14.28
N ASN A 806 -35.54 -43.79 15.54
CA ASN A 806 -36.22 -44.47 16.63
C ASN A 806 -37.08 -43.49 17.46
N PRO A 807 -38.05 -43.99 18.26
CA PRO A 807 -38.90 -43.13 19.09
C PRO A 807 -38.12 -42.27 20.09
N THR A 808 -36.96 -42.75 20.56
CA THR A 808 -36.10 -41.99 21.48
C THR A 808 -35.45 -40.77 20.82
N LEU A 809 -35.06 -40.86 19.54
CA LEU A 809 -34.58 -39.70 18.77
C LEU A 809 -35.72 -38.71 18.48
N GLN A 810 -36.93 -39.20 18.18
CA GLN A 810 -38.11 -38.34 17.99
C GLN A 810 -38.46 -37.54 19.25
N GLU A 811 -38.45 -38.19 20.42
CA GLU A 811 -38.67 -37.53 21.72
C GLU A 811 -37.56 -36.50 22.01
N SER A 812 -36.30 -36.84 21.71
CA SER A 812 -35.15 -35.93 21.87
C SER A 812 -35.30 -34.67 21.01
N VAL A 813 -35.66 -34.82 19.73
CA VAL A 813 -35.87 -33.69 18.82
C VAL A 813 -37.04 -32.83 19.30
N LYS A 814 -38.14 -33.45 19.74
CA LYS A 814 -39.31 -32.73 20.29
C LYS A 814 -38.92 -31.89 21.51
N ASN A 815 -38.17 -32.45 22.45
CA ASN A 815 -37.69 -31.73 23.63
C ASN A 815 -36.78 -30.56 23.25
N LYS A 816 -35.92 -30.73 22.24
CA LYS A 816 -35.06 -29.64 21.73
C LYS A 816 -35.83 -28.56 20.99
N CYS A 817 -36.84 -28.89 20.19
CA CYS A 817 -37.73 -27.89 19.60
C CYS A 817 -38.38 -27.01 20.68
N ALA A 818 -38.91 -27.62 21.75
CA ALA A 818 -39.50 -26.88 22.87
C ALA A 818 -38.48 -26.01 23.63
N GLU A 819 -37.23 -26.45 23.74
CA GLU A 819 -36.15 -25.65 24.35
C GLU A 819 -35.79 -24.43 23.49
N ILE A 820 -35.71 -24.60 22.17
CA ILE A 820 -35.44 -23.50 21.22
C ILE A 820 -36.58 -22.48 21.24
N GLU A 821 -37.84 -22.93 21.26
CA GLU A 821 -39.01 -22.05 21.39
C GLU A 821 -38.95 -21.21 22.67
N LYS A 822 -38.60 -21.82 23.81
CA LYS A 822 -38.43 -21.08 25.08
C LYS A 822 -37.34 -20.01 24.99
N ILE A 823 -36.21 -20.30 24.34
CA ILE A 823 -35.13 -19.33 24.13
C ILE A 823 -35.63 -18.15 23.28
N CYS A 824 -36.32 -18.43 22.18
CA CYS A 824 -36.89 -17.39 21.30
C CYS A 824 -37.89 -16.49 22.04
N ILE A 825 -38.80 -17.08 22.83
CA ILE A 825 -39.80 -16.34 23.62
C ILE A 825 -39.09 -15.46 24.66
N HIS A 826 -38.14 -16.01 25.42
CA HIS A 826 -37.39 -15.23 26.42
C HIS A 826 -36.64 -14.04 25.81
N ILE A 827 -36.04 -14.20 24.63
CA ILE A 827 -35.37 -13.10 23.92
C ILE A 827 -36.37 -12.00 23.53
N CYS A 828 -37.51 -12.38 22.95
CA CYS A 828 -38.55 -11.46 22.51
C CYS A 828 -39.21 -10.70 23.66
N ASP A 829 -39.53 -11.38 24.75
CA ASP A 829 -40.36 -10.83 25.82
C ASP A 829 -39.54 -10.15 26.93
N GLU A 830 -38.34 -10.67 27.25
CA GLU A 830 -37.58 -10.18 28.40
C GLU A 830 -36.32 -9.37 28.05
N VAL A 831 -35.67 -9.65 26.92
CA VAL A 831 -34.34 -9.10 26.60
C VAL A 831 -34.43 -7.95 25.60
N LEU A 832 -35.14 -8.14 24.48
CA LEU A 832 -35.27 -7.13 23.42
C LEU A 832 -35.92 -5.81 23.87
N PRO A 833 -37.01 -5.81 24.67
CA PRO A 833 -37.65 -4.56 25.10
C PRO A 833 -36.74 -3.66 25.95
N LYS A 834 -35.68 -4.23 26.54
CA LYS A 834 -34.72 -3.49 27.39
C LYS A 834 -33.58 -2.83 26.60
N MET A 835 -33.56 -2.92 25.26
CA MET A 835 -32.41 -2.49 24.43
C MET A 835 -32.55 -1.10 23.78
N ASN A 836 -33.71 -0.44 23.79
CA ASN A 836 -33.92 0.93 23.26
C ASN A 836 -33.31 1.20 21.85
N VAL A 837 -33.27 0.20 20.95
CA VAL A 837 -32.77 0.35 19.56
C VAL A 837 -33.72 -0.32 18.57
N GLU A 838 -34.63 0.47 17.98
CA GLU A 838 -35.72 -0.02 17.12
C GLU A 838 -35.25 -0.86 15.92
N HIS A 839 -34.18 -0.45 15.23
CA HIS A 839 -33.70 -1.15 14.04
C HIS A 839 -33.17 -2.55 14.36
N PHE A 840 -32.39 -2.68 15.44
CA PHE A 840 -31.82 -3.94 15.89
C PHE A 840 -32.89 -4.89 16.42
N GLU A 841 -33.90 -4.36 17.11
CA GLU A 841 -35.04 -5.13 17.58
C GLU A 841 -35.82 -5.76 16.41
N LYS A 842 -36.09 -4.98 15.36
CA LYS A 842 -36.78 -5.48 14.16
C LYS A 842 -35.99 -6.58 13.45
N GLU A 843 -34.67 -6.43 13.34
CA GLU A 843 -33.77 -7.45 12.77
C GLU A 843 -33.82 -8.75 13.59
N CYS A 844 -33.75 -8.65 14.93
CA CYS A 844 -33.81 -9.82 15.81
C CYS A 844 -35.16 -10.53 15.75
N LYS A 845 -36.29 -9.79 15.74
CA LYS A 845 -37.63 -10.38 15.60
C LYS A 845 -37.78 -11.16 14.30
N SER A 846 -37.33 -10.61 13.17
CA SER A 846 -37.35 -11.30 11.89
C SER A 846 -36.53 -12.59 11.89
N ARG A 847 -35.39 -12.63 12.61
CA ARG A 847 -34.62 -13.87 12.80
C ARG A 847 -35.36 -14.88 13.66
N VAL A 848 -36.00 -14.45 14.75
CA VAL A 848 -36.82 -15.32 15.61
C VAL A 848 -37.95 -15.96 14.82
N ASP A 849 -38.69 -15.19 14.02
CA ASP A 849 -39.79 -15.70 13.18
C ASP A 849 -39.30 -16.80 12.24
N LYS A 850 -38.11 -16.60 11.64
CA LYS A 850 -37.48 -17.60 10.77
C LYS A 850 -37.09 -18.87 11.54
N ILE A 851 -36.51 -18.73 12.74
CA ILE A 851 -36.16 -19.88 13.59
C ILE A 851 -37.40 -20.69 13.94
N LEU A 852 -38.48 -20.02 14.37
CA LEU A 852 -39.73 -20.67 14.73
C LEU A 852 -40.33 -21.45 13.54
N LEU A 853 -40.29 -20.89 12.33
CA LEU A 853 -40.66 -21.62 11.11
C LEU A 853 -39.77 -22.86 10.89
N GLU A 854 -38.46 -22.73 11.03
CA GLU A 854 -37.54 -23.87 10.87
C GLU A 854 -37.72 -24.96 11.96
N VAL A 855 -38.15 -24.58 13.16
CA VAL A 855 -38.50 -25.49 14.28
C VAL A 855 -39.77 -26.28 13.97
N VAL A 856 -40.81 -25.64 13.42
CA VAL A 856 -42.04 -26.31 12.96
C VAL A 856 -41.71 -27.33 11.86
N ASP A 857 -40.87 -26.94 10.91
CA ASP A 857 -40.39 -27.84 9.85
C ASP A 857 -39.58 -29.03 10.41
N LEU A 858 -38.74 -28.79 11.42
CA LEU A 858 -37.97 -29.84 12.08
C LEU A 858 -38.90 -30.81 12.84
N HIS A 859 -39.90 -30.28 13.55
CA HIS A 859 -40.86 -31.08 14.29
C HIS A 859 -41.67 -31.99 13.35
N SER A 860 -42.18 -31.44 12.24
CA SER A 860 -42.92 -32.23 11.24
C SER A 860 -42.04 -33.30 10.57
N ALA A 861 -40.77 -32.98 10.28
CA ALA A 861 -39.81 -33.95 9.73
C ALA A 861 -39.54 -35.13 10.68
N ALA A 862 -39.52 -34.90 11.99
CA ALA A 862 -39.33 -35.97 12.99
C ALA A 862 -40.56 -36.90 13.10
N MET A 863 -41.77 -36.37 12.88
CA MET A 863 -43.03 -37.10 13.08
C MET A 863 -43.52 -37.89 11.85
N LYS A 864 -42.82 -37.80 10.69
CA LYS A 864 -43.20 -38.45 9.42
C LYS A 864 -44.57 -38.04 8.82
N ASP A 865 -45.15 -36.91 9.22
CA ASP A 865 -46.45 -36.42 8.69
C ASP A 865 -46.36 -35.74 7.30
N ARG A 866 -45.31 -36.04 6.52
CA ARG A 866 -44.98 -35.34 5.27
C ARG A 866 -44.86 -36.31 4.07
N PRO A 867 -45.41 -35.97 2.90
CA PRO A 867 -45.10 -36.67 1.65
C PRO A 867 -43.62 -36.50 1.24
N LEU A 868 -43.01 -37.58 0.74
CA LEU A 868 -41.61 -37.65 0.31
C LEU A 868 -41.20 -36.47 -0.58
N THR A 869 -40.06 -35.87 -0.28
CA THR A 869 -39.48 -34.75 -1.05
C THR A 869 -38.93 -35.20 -2.40
N TYR A 870 -38.82 -34.27 -3.35
CA TYR A 870 -38.23 -34.54 -4.66
C TYR A 870 -36.80 -35.09 -4.55
N GLU A 871 -35.97 -34.58 -3.63
CA GLU A 871 -34.61 -35.09 -3.39
C GLU A 871 -34.63 -36.53 -2.84
N GLU A 872 -35.53 -36.85 -1.90
CA GLU A 872 -35.68 -38.21 -1.37
C GLU A 872 -36.19 -39.19 -2.44
N LYS A 873 -37.12 -38.78 -3.30
CA LYS A 873 -37.55 -39.57 -4.47
C LYS A 873 -36.38 -39.82 -5.43
N LEU A 874 -35.50 -38.84 -5.61
CA LEU A 874 -34.31 -38.95 -6.47
C LEU A 874 -33.23 -39.87 -5.90
N ASP A 875 -33.06 -39.88 -4.57
CA ASP A 875 -32.14 -40.78 -3.88
C ASP A 875 -32.66 -42.23 -3.90
N ILE A 876 -33.96 -42.43 -3.74
CA ILE A 876 -34.61 -43.74 -3.94
C ILE A 876 -34.40 -44.22 -5.39
N HIS A 877 -34.60 -43.33 -6.36
CA HIS A 877 -34.36 -43.64 -7.77
C HIS A 877 -32.89 -44.00 -8.05
N LYS A 878 -31.92 -43.26 -7.52
CA LYS A 878 -30.48 -43.54 -7.68
C LYS A 878 -30.02 -44.82 -6.97
N ALA A 879 -30.56 -45.10 -5.79
CA ALA A 879 -30.25 -46.32 -5.05
C ALA A 879 -30.76 -47.55 -5.80
N MET A 880 -31.97 -47.46 -6.39
CA MET A 880 -32.56 -48.55 -7.15
C MET A 880 -31.99 -48.65 -8.58
N SER A 881 -31.52 -47.57 -9.21
CA SER A 881 -30.97 -47.63 -10.58
C SER A 881 -29.70 -48.48 -10.71
N ASN A 882 -28.91 -48.63 -9.64
CA ASN A 882 -27.69 -49.45 -9.67
C ASN A 882 -27.97 -50.96 -9.65
N GLU A 883 -29.18 -51.39 -9.28
CA GLU A 883 -29.57 -52.81 -9.22
C GLU A 883 -30.38 -53.27 -10.45
N PHE A 884 -30.71 -52.38 -11.41
CA PHE A 884 -31.59 -52.67 -12.55
C PHE A 884 -30.86 -52.64 -13.90
N GLN A 885 -30.92 -53.73 -14.67
CA GLN A 885 -30.43 -53.84 -16.06
C GLN A 885 -31.55 -54.10 -17.10
N GLY A 886 -32.83 -53.96 -16.73
CA GLY A 886 -34.01 -54.30 -17.58
C GLY A 886 -35.12 -53.24 -17.62
N SER A 887 -36.17 -53.50 -18.43
CA SER A 887 -37.10 -52.57 -19.13
C SER A 887 -37.93 -51.52 -18.34
N GLY A 888 -37.49 -51.08 -17.17
CA GLY A 888 -37.61 -49.68 -16.74
C GLY A 888 -39.00 -49.11 -16.46
N HIS A 889 -39.94 -49.87 -15.88
CA HIS A 889 -41.27 -49.34 -15.55
C HIS A 889 -41.57 -49.39 -14.04
N TRP A 890 -42.06 -48.27 -13.51
CA TRP A 890 -42.42 -48.12 -12.11
C TRP A 890 -43.93 -48.30 -11.92
N TYR A 891 -44.31 -49.00 -10.85
CA TYR A 891 -45.69 -49.27 -10.46
C TYR A 891 -45.93 -48.84 -9.02
N GLU A 892 -47.19 -48.67 -8.65
CA GLU A 892 -47.62 -48.38 -7.28
C GLU A 892 -48.71 -49.37 -6.85
N CYS A 893 -48.63 -49.83 -5.60
CA CYS A 893 -49.67 -50.64 -5.00
C CYS A 893 -50.95 -49.80 -4.75
N PRO A 894 -52.09 -50.42 -4.38
CA PRO A 894 -53.33 -49.70 -4.10
C PRO A 894 -53.22 -48.59 -3.03
N ASN A 895 -52.23 -48.70 -2.13
CA ASN A 895 -51.93 -47.73 -1.08
C ASN A 895 -50.75 -46.79 -1.41
N GLY A 896 -50.27 -46.76 -2.66
CA GLY A 896 -49.29 -45.78 -3.14
C GLY A 896 -47.81 -46.12 -2.93
N HIS A 897 -47.48 -47.32 -2.42
CA HIS A 897 -46.07 -47.75 -2.31
C HIS A 897 -45.49 -48.15 -3.68
N PRO A 898 -44.35 -47.57 -4.09
CA PRO A 898 -43.75 -47.83 -5.39
C PRO A 898 -43.04 -49.19 -5.43
N TYR A 899 -43.16 -49.90 -6.55
CA TYR A 899 -42.44 -51.14 -6.84
C TYR A 899 -42.20 -51.27 -8.35
N THR A 900 -41.35 -52.20 -8.76
CA THR A 900 -41.01 -52.42 -10.18
C THR A 900 -41.19 -53.89 -10.56
N ILE A 901 -41.32 -54.15 -11.86
CA ILE A 901 -41.40 -55.50 -12.44
C ILE A 901 -40.13 -55.72 -13.27
N GLY A 902 -39.41 -56.82 -13.02
CA GLY A 902 -38.15 -57.16 -13.69
C GLY A 902 -38.30 -57.62 -15.16
N ASP A 903 -37.26 -58.27 -15.69
CA ASP A 903 -36.94 -58.55 -17.12
C ASP A 903 -38.01 -59.22 -18.03
N CYS A 904 -39.26 -59.37 -17.60
CA CYS A 904 -40.29 -60.09 -18.34
C CYS A 904 -41.24 -59.21 -19.17
N GLY A 905 -41.06 -57.88 -19.19
CA GLY A 905 -41.85 -56.95 -20.02
C GLY A 905 -43.34 -56.81 -19.66
N ASN A 906 -43.92 -57.76 -18.91
CA ASN A 906 -45.31 -57.79 -18.44
C ASN A 906 -45.40 -58.37 -17.01
N ALA A 907 -46.49 -58.04 -16.30
CA ALA A 907 -46.76 -58.55 -14.95
C ALA A 907 -47.17 -60.04 -14.99
N ASN A 908 -46.21 -60.96 -14.86
CA ASN A 908 -46.44 -62.42 -14.92
C ASN A 908 -46.36 -63.14 -13.56
N GLN A 909 -46.07 -62.43 -12.46
CA GLN A 909 -46.14 -62.96 -11.10
C GLN A 909 -46.91 -62.01 -10.19
N SER A 910 -47.69 -62.57 -9.26
CA SER A 910 -48.34 -61.80 -8.18
C SER A 910 -47.62 -62.03 -6.83
N ARG A 911 -47.48 -60.96 -6.04
CA ARG A 911 -46.86 -60.94 -4.70
C ARG A 911 -47.68 -60.05 -3.76
N ARG A 912 -47.29 -59.98 -2.48
CA ARG A 912 -47.82 -59.01 -1.52
C ARG A 912 -46.81 -57.87 -1.30
N CYS A 913 -47.31 -56.65 -1.18
CA CYS A 913 -46.51 -55.47 -0.86
C CYS A 913 -45.82 -55.66 0.52
N PRO A 914 -44.50 -55.46 0.64
CA PRO A 914 -43.80 -55.58 1.92
C PRO A 914 -44.28 -54.58 2.98
N ASP A 915 -44.75 -53.41 2.55
CA ASP A 915 -45.10 -52.30 3.44
C ASP A 915 -46.58 -52.32 3.89
N CYS A 916 -47.50 -52.79 3.05
CA CYS A 916 -48.93 -52.78 3.36
C CYS A 916 -49.68 -54.11 3.13
N GLY A 917 -49.01 -55.15 2.62
CA GLY A 917 -49.59 -56.48 2.44
C GLY A 917 -50.58 -56.63 1.28
N GLU A 918 -50.91 -55.55 0.56
CA GLU A 918 -51.80 -55.55 -0.61
C GLU A 918 -51.21 -56.33 -1.80
N GLN A 919 -52.07 -56.87 -2.65
CA GLN A 919 -51.63 -57.66 -3.81
C GLN A 919 -50.99 -56.75 -4.88
N ILE A 920 -49.75 -57.08 -5.26
CA ILE A 920 -48.93 -56.40 -6.27
C ILE A 920 -48.56 -57.37 -7.40
N GLY A 921 -48.31 -56.86 -8.62
CA GLY A 921 -48.06 -57.70 -9.81
C GLY A 921 -49.33 -58.24 -10.46
N GLY A 922 -49.24 -59.40 -11.13
CA GLY A 922 -50.33 -59.97 -11.94
C GLY A 922 -49.97 -61.28 -12.63
N GLU A 923 -50.93 -61.97 -13.23
CA GLU A 923 -50.73 -63.22 -14.00
C GLU A 923 -51.02 -62.97 -15.48
N GLY A 924 -50.11 -62.26 -16.16
CA GLY A 924 -50.24 -61.84 -17.56
C GLY A 924 -50.79 -60.42 -17.74
N ILE A 925 -51.59 -59.92 -16.78
CA ILE A 925 -52.14 -58.56 -16.73
C ILE A 925 -52.01 -58.03 -15.31
N LEU A 926 -51.64 -56.75 -15.16
CA LEU A 926 -51.48 -56.07 -13.86
C LEU A 926 -52.79 -56.13 -13.05
N ALA A 927 -52.72 -56.50 -11.76
CA ALA A 927 -53.89 -56.62 -10.91
C ALA A 927 -54.67 -55.30 -10.79
N ALA A 928 -56.01 -55.38 -10.77
CA ALA A 928 -56.99 -54.31 -11.06
C ALA A 928 -56.97 -53.03 -10.18
N ARG A 929 -55.98 -52.88 -9.30
CA ARG A 929 -55.79 -51.70 -8.43
C ARG A 929 -54.36 -51.20 -8.35
N ASN A 930 -53.43 -51.90 -8.99
CA ASN A 930 -52.07 -51.43 -9.15
C ASN A 930 -52.03 -50.44 -10.31
N ARG A 931 -51.26 -49.36 -10.17
CA ARG A 931 -51.17 -48.33 -11.20
C ARG A 931 -49.72 -48.17 -11.62
N ARG A 932 -49.52 -47.63 -12.82
CA ARG A 932 -48.20 -47.29 -13.31
C ARG A 932 -47.79 -45.93 -12.73
N ASN A 933 -46.64 -45.88 -12.08
CA ASN A 933 -46.14 -44.66 -11.44
C ASN A 933 -45.37 -43.82 -12.47
N LEU A 934 -46.13 -43.00 -13.20
CA LEU A 934 -45.62 -42.11 -14.23
C LEU A 934 -44.73 -40.99 -13.67
N GLU A 935 -44.77 -40.71 -12.35
CA GLU A 935 -43.94 -39.68 -11.73
C GLU A 935 -42.47 -40.14 -11.65
N TYR A 936 -42.23 -41.38 -11.23
CA TYR A 936 -40.89 -41.98 -11.20
C TYR A 936 -40.36 -42.32 -12.60
N GLU A 937 -41.22 -42.68 -13.56
CA GLU A 937 -40.80 -42.91 -14.95
C GLU A 937 -40.35 -41.61 -15.65
N ARG A 938 -40.94 -40.46 -15.34
CA ARG A 938 -40.47 -39.16 -15.85
C ARG A 938 -39.14 -38.71 -15.24
N MET A 939 -38.65 -39.36 -14.18
CA MET A 939 -37.32 -39.11 -13.63
C MET A 939 -36.22 -39.91 -14.35
N GLN A 940 -36.57 -40.83 -15.27
CA GLN A 940 -35.62 -41.58 -16.09
C GLN A 940 -35.19 -40.87 -17.39
N SER A 941 -35.90 -39.81 -17.82
CA SER A 941 -35.64 -39.07 -19.07
C SER A 941 -34.65 -37.93 -18.92
#